data_AF-A0A841UJR9-F1
#
_entry.id   AF-A0A841UJR9-F1
#
_cell.length_a   1.000
_cell.length_b   1.000
_cell.length_c   1.000
_cell.angle_alpha   90.00
_cell.angle_beta   90.00
_cell.angle_gamma   90.00
#
_symmetry.space_group_name_H-M   'P 1'
#
loop_
_entity.id
_entity.type
_entity.pdbx_description
1 polymer ?
#
loop_
_entity_poly.entity_id
_entity_poly.type
_entity_poly.pdbx_seq_one_letter_code
_entity_poly.pdbx_strand_id
1 'polypeptide(L)'
;MRHNNPQVQILIINAIEKYAREFNIEHEPFPSWFHIYKDTYNIRLSESARTVVELIIGLSEEANLAVREVALSTLSVVYQLINKTRLSKRDDDRGTCYFMAPPSNLHFELPEEKKARWALEVAPSITLEKASESRYADLTFYNNVNDFETKVSDGHVLRCGQWYQLEVAVRGTPVGLPSQETERRPIREPKQQESVTITITAEGDGFEIKEPVQTLLLPPMGDSTENAYFQVRPLHQSASDKDLASIRIRAYYKFNLLEVSVIQAEVVGKFDDSSQSKLGLKKPISFRQERLEREYLDFDEVQPKAMHIDIIKENERFLFNFAFYNNLAQKVEFTAPIYLPTPDLEDALLTIRETWYDIAMSKTFTERVEGDEGEFLDNIRKLAQAGRNLWVKLFQLDSDSSMHKVGKWLEDNPLQKGAIIQVSLADNATDFVFPWALIYDHKVPRKHYELPDTEGFWGLRYCIEQQFPNQNKGTDKPVQIQDKLRVAFMLWAQFRNADEQKVLMENWTGCNPDKLEITIPPITDADDCSALLDDCDAHILYFYTHGYTRNRQADIGVGENLQLFTNRYEKLQEDDPRHELWKFLYDSVKQDKFEPNRSWIELTYGRLYLDQLYDNIESKFSFKPLVFLNMCESAQITPSLSDSFIDFFIDRGARGVIGTECPMTVEFAHPFSEKFLGDLLAGETVGNALLNARSHFMKLKNPLGLAYTLFGSATTCFQPAILKPLTMPATTNVSTESSSDP
;
A
#
# COMPACT_ATOMS: atom_id res chain seq x y z
N MET A 1 -12.64 -33.40 -31.63
CA MET A 1 -12.11 -33.96 -30.36
C MET A 1 -10.85 -34.81 -30.54
N ARG A 2 -10.70 -35.68 -31.56
CA ARG A 2 -9.46 -36.45 -31.82
C ARG A 2 -8.30 -35.63 -32.46
N HIS A 3 -8.18 -34.34 -32.15
CA HIS A 3 -7.16 -33.48 -32.74
C HIS A 3 -5.94 -33.41 -31.82
N ASN A 4 -4.72 -33.62 -32.31
CA ASN A 4 -3.51 -33.68 -31.46
C ASN A 4 -3.06 -32.31 -30.90
N ASN A 5 -3.84 -31.26 -31.08
CA ASN A 5 -3.50 -29.90 -30.64
C ASN A 5 -4.42 -29.51 -29.47
N PRO A 6 -3.88 -29.37 -28.25
CA PRO A 6 -4.64 -29.03 -27.04
C PRO A 6 -5.45 -27.75 -27.16
N GLN A 7 -4.94 -26.72 -27.84
CA GLN A 7 -5.63 -25.44 -28.01
C GLN A 7 -6.89 -25.58 -28.88
N VAL A 8 -6.82 -26.42 -29.92
CA VAL A 8 -7.97 -26.72 -30.78
C VAL A 8 -9.00 -27.55 -30.03
N GLN A 9 -8.57 -28.46 -29.16
CA GLN A 9 -9.48 -29.22 -28.30
C GLN A 9 -10.21 -28.29 -27.31
N ILE A 10 -9.49 -27.39 -26.64
CA ILE A 10 -10.05 -26.40 -25.70
C ILE A 10 -11.06 -25.48 -26.40
N LEU A 11 -10.74 -24.95 -27.58
CA LEU A 11 -11.65 -24.10 -28.35
C LEU A 11 -12.96 -24.81 -28.72
N ILE A 12 -12.88 -26.08 -29.11
CA ILE A 12 -14.06 -26.89 -29.43
C ILE A 12 -14.90 -27.14 -28.17
N ILE A 13 -14.26 -27.44 -27.04
CA ILE A 13 -14.97 -27.68 -25.78
C ILE A 13 -15.66 -26.40 -25.29
N ASN A 14 -14.96 -25.27 -25.31
CA ASN A 14 -15.52 -23.97 -24.92
C ASN A 14 -16.69 -23.55 -25.83
N ALA A 15 -16.64 -23.87 -27.13
CA ALA A 15 -17.75 -23.62 -28.04
C ALA A 15 -19.01 -24.43 -27.67
N ILE A 16 -18.84 -25.70 -27.27
CA ILE A 16 -19.94 -26.56 -26.79
C ILE A 16 -20.49 -26.04 -25.46
N GLU A 17 -19.62 -25.64 -24.54
CA GLU A 17 -20.00 -25.07 -23.23
C GLU A 17 -20.76 -23.75 -23.37
N LYS A 18 -20.25 -22.84 -24.20
CA LYS A 18 -20.89 -21.56 -24.51
C LYS A 18 -22.26 -21.76 -25.15
N TYR A 19 -22.36 -22.67 -26.12
CA TYR A 19 -23.63 -23.01 -26.75
C TYR A 19 -24.64 -23.58 -25.74
N ALA A 20 -24.21 -24.49 -24.86
CA ALA A 20 -25.07 -25.07 -23.84
C ALA A 20 -25.58 -24.04 -22.82
N ARG A 21 -24.77 -23.02 -22.50
CA ARG A 21 -25.13 -21.92 -21.58
C ARG A 21 -26.03 -20.87 -22.22
N GLU A 22 -25.74 -20.45 -23.46
CA GLU A 22 -26.44 -19.33 -24.11
C GLU A 22 -27.90 -19.63 -24.45
N PHE A 23 -28.25 -20.90 -24.74
CA PHE A 23 -29.59 -21.25 -25.24
C PHE A 23 -30.56 -21.80 -24.18
N ASN A 24 -30.30 -21.60 -22.88
CA ASN A 24 -31.16 -21.89 -21.71
C ASN A 24 -32.31 -22.90 -21.97
N ILE A 25 -31.91 -24.17 -22.09
CA ILE A 25 -32.59 -25.22 -22.84
C ILE A 25 -33.85 -25.72 -22.12
N GLU A 26 -34.96 -25.01 -22.29
CA GLU A 26 -36.31 -25.53 -22.06
C GLU A 26 -37.27 -25.25 -23.22
N HIS A 27 -36.94 -24.29 -24.11
CA HIS A 27 -37.88 -23.76 -25.10
C HIS A 27 -37.38 -23.64 -26.54
N GLU A 28 -36.13 -24.00 -26.87
CA GLU A 28 -35.65 -24.06 -28.26
C GLU A 28 -35.05 -25.45 -28.62
N PRO A 29 -35.19 -25.91 -29.87
CA PRO A 29 -34.65 -27.20 -30.29
C PRO A 29 -33.12 -27.14 -30.41
N PHE A 30 -32.44 -28.12 -29.80
CA PHE A 30 -31.04 -28.40 -30.11
C PHE A 30 -30.83 -28.62 -31.63
N PRO A 31 -29.59 -28.45 -32.13
CA PRO A 31 -29.22 -28.98 -33.43
C PRO A 31 -29.50 -30.49 -33.48
N SER A 32 -29.86 -31.01 -34.65
CA SER A 32 -30.27 -32.41 -34.83
C SER A 32 -29.28 -33.46 -34.30
N TRP A 33 -28.01 -33.07 -34.13
CA TRP A 33 -26.92 -33.90 -33.65
C TRP A 33 -26.72 -33.89 -32.12
N PHE A 34 -27.45 -33.08 -31.34
CA PHE A 34 -27.35 -33.09 -29.86
C PHE A 34 -28.71 -33.06 -29.16
N HIS A 35 -29.62 -33.99 -29.50
CA HIS A 35 -30.94 -34.02 -28.85
C HIS A 35 -30.96 -34.78 -27.52
N ILE A 36 -31.85 -34.34 -26.63
CA ILE A 36 -32.29 -35.04 -25.43
C ILE A 36 -33.78 -35.33 -25.59
N TYR A 37 -34.20 -36.59 -25.50
CA TYR A 37 -35.61 -37.01 -25.59
C TYR A 37 -36.08 -37.62 -24.28
N LYS A 38 -37.37 -37.46 -23.96
CA LYS A 38 -38.03 -38.17 -22.86
C LYS A 38 -38.93 -39.25 -23.47
N ASP A 39 -38.67 -40.51 -23.15
CA ASP A 39 -39.59 -41.61 -23.48
C ASP A 39 -40.18 -42.14 -22.18
N THR A 40 -41.50 -41.96 -22.04
CA THR A 40 -42.47 -42.34 -21.00
C THR A 40 -42.02 -42.23 -19.53
N TYR A 41 -40.81 -42.67 -19.15
CA TYR A 41 -40.20 -42.53 -17.83
C TYR A 41 -38.68 -42.24 -17.80
N ASN A 42 -38.00 -42.14 -18.95
CA ASN A 42 -36.54 -41.97 -19.02
C ASN A 42 -36.11 -40.80 -19.91
N ILE A 43 -35.10 -40.04 -19.46
CA ILE A 43 -34.38 -39.07 -20.29
C ILE A 43 -33.27 -39.82 -21.04
N ARG A 44 -33.24 -39.69 -22.37
CA ARG A 44 -32.24 -40.32 -23.25
C ARG A 44 -31.53 -39.25 -24.09
N LEU A 45 -30.22 -39.35 -24.21
CA LEU A 45 -29.45 -38.60 -25.19
C LEU A 45 -29.60 -39.26 -26.58
N SER A 46 -29.58 -38.46 -27.63
CA SER A 46 -29.37 -38.94 -29.00
C SER A 46 -28.04 -39.67 -29.13
N GLU A 47 -27.94 -40.56 -30.11
CA GLU A 47 -26.73 -41.33 -30.37
C GLU A 47 -25.52 -40.41 -30.61
N SER A 48 -25.72 -39.34 -31.38
CA SER A 48 -24.70 -38.31 -31.63
C SER A 48 -24.33 -37.52 -30.36
N ALA A 49 -25.30 -37.16 -29.49
CA ALA A 49 -25.02 -36.53 -28.20
C ALA A 49 -24.22 -37.44 -27.27
N ARG A 50 -24.57 -38.73 -27.23
CA ARG A 50 -23.87 -39.73 -26.44
C ARG A 50 -22.42 -39.88 -26.88
N THR A 51 -22.16 -39.93 -28.19
CA THR A 51 -20.79 -39.98 -28.73
C THR A 51 -19.96 -38.75 -28.31
N VAL A 52 -20.56 -37.56 -28.32
CA VAL A 52 -19.88 -36.32 -27.89
C VAL A 52 -19.56 -36.35 -26.39
N VAL A 53 -20.50 -36.78 -25.55
CA VAL A 53 -20.27 -36.91 -24.09
C VAL A 53 -19.20 -37.96 -23.79
N GLU A 54 -19.22 -39.11 -24.45
CA GLU A 54 -18.19 -40.16 -24.30
C GLU A 54 -16.80 -39.66 -24.73
N LEU A 55 -16.71 -38.81 -25.77
CA LEU A 55 -15.46 -38.16 -26.18
C LEU A 55 -14.96 -37.13 -25.15
N ILE A 56 -15.84 -36.33 -24.55
CA ILE A 56 -15.46 -35.36 -23.50
C ILE A 56 -14.99 -36.10 -22.24
N ILE A 57 -15.65 -37.21 -21.88
CA ILE A 57 -15.20 -38.09 -20.80
C ILE A 57 -13.79 -38.62 -21.10
N GLY A 58 -13.52 -39.08 -22.32
CA GLY A 58 -12.16 -39.49 -22.72
C GLY A 58 -11.13 -38.37 -22.56
N LEU A 59 -11.49 -37.13 -22.92
CA LEU A 59 -10.61 -35.96 -22.78
C LEU A 59 -10.43 -35.49 -21.33
N SER A 60 -11.36 -35.84 -20.43
CA SER A 60 -11.19 -35.63 -18.98
C SER A 60 -10.10 -36.54 -18.38
N GLU A 61 -9.61 -37.53 -19.13
CA GLU A 61 -8.51 -38.40 -18.73
C GLU A 61 -7.17 -38.02 -19.40
N GLU A 62 -7.14 -36.96 -20.20
CA GLU A 62 -5.92 -36.48 -20.90
C GLU A 62 -4.85 -35.97 -19.93
N ALA A 63 -3.58 -36.14 -20.29
CA ALA A 63 -2.45 -35.72 -19.46
C ALA A 63 -2.28 -34.19 -19.39
N ASN A 64 -2.81 -33.46 -20.37
CA ASN A 64 -2.76 -32.00 -20.40
C ASN A 64 -3.79 -31.41 -19.43
N LEU A 65 -3.31 -30.70 -18.41
CA LEU A 65 -4.12 -30.16 -17.31
C LEU A 65 -5.23 -29.21 -17.80
N ALA A 66 -4.91 -28.31 -18.75
CA ALA A 66 -5.88 -27.34 -19.26
C ALA A 66 -7.01 -27.99 -20.06
N VAL A 67 -6.70 -29.01 -20.88
CA VAL A 67 -7.72 -29.79 -21.61
C VAL A 67 -8.62 -30.54 -20.62
N ARG A 68 -8.02 -31.13 -19.58
CA ARG A 68 -8.72 -31.88 -18.55
C ARG A 68 -9.71 -30.99 -17.77
N GLU A 69 -9.27 -29.83 -17.30
CA GLU A 69 -10.11 -28.90 -16.53
C GLU A 69 -11.30 -28.40 -17.35
N VAL A 70 -11.07 -28.04 -18.60
CA VAL A 70 -12.12 -27.55 -19.52
C VAL A 70 -13.11 -28.66 -19.87
N ALA A 71 -12.64 -29.90 -20.08
CA ALA A 71 -13.51 -31.06 -20.28
C ALA A 71 -14.40 -31.37 -19.06
N LEU A 72 -13.85 -31.26 -17.84
CA LEU A 72 -14.58 -31.46 -16.59
C LEU A 72 -15.63 -30.36 -16.34
N SER A 73 -15.30 -29.09 -16.61
CA SER A 73 -16.26 -27.97 -16.53
C SER A 73 -17.45 -28.21 -17.46
N THR A 74 -17.19 -28.60 -18.71
CA THR A 74 -18.24 -28.85 -19.70
C THR A 74 -19.15 -30.02 -19.31
N LEU A 75 -18.60 -31.12 -18.75
CA LEU A 75 -19.41 -32.23 -18.23
C LEU A 75 -20.32 -31.81 -17.09
N SER A 76 -19.86 -30.92 -16.21
CA SER A 76 -20.66 -30.36 -15.11
C SER A 76 -21.85 -29.55 -15.65
N VAL A 77 -21.64 -28.72 -16.68
CA VAL A 77 -22.71 -27.95 -17.34
C VAL A 77 -23.75 -28.88 -17.96
N VAL A 78 -23.32 -29.92 -18.71
CA VAL A 78 -24.24 -30.91 -19.30
C VAL A 78 -25.04 -31.65 -18.23
N TYR A 79 -24.42 -32.00 -17.10
CA TYR A 79 -25.09 -32.65 -15.97
C TYR A 79 -26.14 -31.75 -15.31
N GLN A 80 -25.82 -30.48 -15.07
CA GLN A 80 -26.75 -29.49 -14.52
C GLN A 80 -27.96 -29.28 -15.44
N LEU A 81 -27.75 -29.24 -16.76
CA LEU A 81 -28.83 -29.12 -17.74
C LEU A 81 -29.78 -30.32 -17.73
N ILE A 82 -29.25 -31.56 -17.65
CA ILE A 82 -30.07 -32.77 -17.53
C ILE A 82 -30.92 -32.72 -16.25
N ASN A 83 -30.33 -32.30 -15.13
CA ASN A 83 -31.04 -32.17 -13.85
C ASN A 83 -32.10 -31.06 -13.85
N LYS A 84 -31.82 -29.91 -14.49
CA LYS A 84 -32.79 -28.81 -14.64
C LYS A 84 -34.00 -29.24 -15.48
N THR A 85 -33.76 -29.90 -16.62
CA THR A 85 -34.82 -30.48 -17.47
C THR A 85 -35.67 -31.51 -16.72
N ARG A 86 -35.08 -32.21 -15.75
CA ARG A 86 -35.76 -33.18 -14.87
C ARG A 86 -36.65 -32.51 -13.81
N LEU A 87 -36.34 -31.27 -13.42
CA LEU A 87 -37.03 -30.50 -12.37
C LEU A 87 -38.15 -29.60 -12.92
N SER A 88 -38.03 -29.07 -14.14
CA SER A 88 -38.97 -28.07 -14.70
C SER A 88 -40.29 -28.63 -15.26
N LYS A 89 -40.40 -29.92 -15.54
CA LYS A 89 -41.65 -30.56 -16.03
C LYS A 89 -42.38 -31.37 -14.94
N ARG A 90 -42.36 -30.88 -13.70
CA ARG A 90 -42.98 -31.51 -12.52
C ARG A 90 -44.39 -30.99 -12.18
N ASP A 91 -44.89 -30.02 -12.94
CA ASP A 91 -46.29 -29.61 -12.88
C ASP A 91 -47.08 -30.37 -13.94
N ASP A 92 -47.62 -31.52 -13.54
CA ASP A 92 -48.99 -31.91 -13.86
C ASP A 92 -49.37 -33.15 -13.03
N ASP A 93 -50.31 -32.90 -12.12
CA ASP A 93 -51.14 -33.81 -11.31
C ASP A 93 -50.52 -34.81 -10.30
N ARG A 94 -50.76 -34.47 -9.02
CA ARG A 94 -51.02 -35.33 -7.85
C ARG A 94 -50.04 -36.49 -7.57
N GLY A 95 -49.17 -36.28 -6.58
CA GLY A 95 -48.60 -37.38 -5.81
C GLY A 95 -47.30 -37.05 -5.12
N THR A 96 -47.30 -37.14 -3.79
CA THR A 96 -46.11 -37.16 -2.92
C THR A 96 -45.06 -38.13 -3.47
N CYS A 97 -43.92 -37.63 -3.95
CA CYS A 97 -42.78 -38.49 -4.28
C CYS A 97 -41.89 -38.69 -3.06
N TYR A 98 -42.03 -39.87 -2.45
CA TYR A 98 -41.00 -40.47 -1.61
C TYR A 98 -39.67 -40.58 -2.38
N PHE A 99 -38.56 -40.42 -1.66
CA PHE A 99 -37.24 -40.84 -2.11
C PHE A 99 -37.31 -42.32 -2.50
N MET A 100 -37.22 -42.62 -3.79
CA MET A 100 -36.89 -43.97 -4.25
C MET A 100 -35.46 -43.95 -4.77
N ALA A 101 -34.66 -44.85 -4.21
CA ALA A 101 -33.38 -45.29 -4.76
C ALA A 101 -33.50 -45.54 -6.28
N PRO A 102 -32.42 -45.37 -7.05
CA PRO A 102 -32.44 -45.54 -8.50
C PRO A 102 -33.06 -46.90 -8.87
N PRO A 103 -33.99 -46.94 -9.85
CA PRO A 103 -34.53 -48.20 -10.32
C PRO A 103 -33.41 -49.03 -10.96
N SER A 104 -33.39 -50.31 -10.59
CA SER A 104 -32.38 -51.35 -10.82
C SER A 104 -32.03 -51.66 -12.29
N ASN A 105 -32.46 -50.86 -13.26
CA ASN A 105 -32.37 -51.18 -14.70
C ASN A 105 -31.65 -50.12 -15.54
N LEU A 106 -30.81 -49.27 -14.94
CA LEU A 106 -29.77 -48.53 -15.67
C LEU A 106 -28.41 -49.00 -15.17
N HIS A 107 -27.89 -50.08 -15.75
CA HIS A 107 -26.50 -50.48 -15.54
C HIS A 107 -25.58 -49.45 -16.19
N PHE A 108 -25.13 -48.48 -15.38
CA PHE A 108 -23.92 -47.71 -15.64
C PHE A 108 -22.95 -48.02 -14.51
N GLU A 109 -22.31 -49.18 -14.58
CA GLU A 109 -21.19 -49.52 -13.70
C GLU A 109 -19.92 -48.86 -14.25
N LEU A 110 -19.53 -47.74 -13.65
CA LEU A 110 -18.12 -47.36 -13.64
C LEU A 110 -17.34 -48.50 -12.96
N PRO A 111 -16.27 -49.04 -13.57
CA PRO A 111 -15.43 -50.06 -12.96
C PRO A 111 -15.03 -49.62 -11.54
N GLU A 112 -15.12 -50.50 -10.55
CA GLU A 112 -14.85 -50.17 -9.14
C GLU A 112 -13.48 -49.53 -8.91
N GLU A 113 -12.48 -49.84 -9.75
CA GLU A 113 -11.17 -49.17 -9.75
C GLU A 113 -11.25 -47.67 -10.07
N LYS A 114 -12.17 -47.24 -10.95
CA LYS A 114 -12.38 -45.82 -11.27
C LYS A 114 -13.23 -45.11 -10.22
N LYS A 115 -14.16 -45.79 -9.55
CA LYS A 115 -14.92 -45.23 -8.40
C LYS A 115 -14.01 -44.98 -7.19
N ALA A 116 -13.09 -45.90 -6.90
CA ALA A 116 -12.12 -45.74 -5.83
C ALA A 116 -11.14 -44.58 -6.12
N ARG A 117 -10.71 -44.41 -7.39
CA ARG A 117 -9.87 -43.27 -7.79
C ARG A 117 -10.62 -41.93 -7.75
N TRP A 118 -11.91 -41.91 -8.11
CA TRP A 118 -12.79 -40.75 -7.95
C TRP A 118 -12.97 -40.34 -6.48
N ALA A 119 -13.13 -41.31 -5.57
CA ALA A 119 -13.30 -41.04 -4.14
C ALA A 119 -12.01 -40.57 -3.45
N LEU A 120 -10.83 -40.95 -3.95
CA LEU A 120 -9.52 -40.59 -3.39
C LEU A 120 -8.92 -39.31 -3.99
N GLU A 121 -9.23 -38.96 -5.24
CA GLU A 121 -8.71 -37.73 -5.89
C GLU A 121 -9.65 -36.52 -5.81
N VAL A 122 -10.94 -36.71 -5.48
CA VAL A 122 -11.95 -35.61 -5.44
C VAL A 122 -12.24 -35.11 -4.01
N ALA A 123 -11.64 -35.73 -2.99
CA ALA A 123 -11.99 -35.47 -1.58
C ALA A 123 -11.06 -34.49 -0.81
N PRO A 124 -10.23 -33.66 -1.47
CA PRO A 124 -10.11 -32.28 -1.00
C PRO A 124 -9.79 -31.28 -2.12
N SER A 125 -10.74 -30.98 -3.03
CA SER A 125 -10.60 -29.81 -3.94
C SER A 125 -11.88 -29.40 -4.66
N ILE A 126 -13.04 -29.60 -4.03
CA ILE A 126 -14.26 -28.86 -4.42
C ILE A 126 -14.77 -28.14 -3.17
N THR A 127 -14.02 -27.12 -2.75
CA THR A 127 -14.68 -25.94 -2.20
C THR A 127 -15.31 -25.26 -3.40
N LEU A 128 -16.61 -25.50 -3.61
CA LEU A 128 -17.43 -24.57 -4.36
C LEU A 128 -17.30 -23.24 -3.62
N GLU A 129 -16.38 -22.36 -4.04
CA GLU A 129 -16.55 -20.93 -3.84
C GLU A 129 -17.88 -20.59 -4.51
N LYS A 130 -18.94 -20.63 -3.69
CA LYS A 130 -20.17 -19.91 -3.94
C LYS A 130 -19.69 -18.52 -4.37
N ALA A 131 -19.94 -18.10 -5.62
CA ALA A 131 -19.66 -16.73 -6.03
C ALA A 131 -20.23 -15.84 -4.93
N SER A 132 -19.36 -15.21 -4.15
CA SER A 132 -19.81 -14.40 -3.05
C SER A 132 -20.63 -13.28 -3.66
N GLU A 133 -21.88 -13.13 -3.21
CA GLU A 133 -22.65 -11.95 -3.56
C GLU A 133 -21.81 -10.73 -3.19
N SER A 134 -21.57 -9.85 -4.17
CA SER A 134 -20.76 -8.65 -3.97
C SER A 134 -21.39 -7.79 -2.88
N ARG A 135 -20.59 -7.40 -1.88
CA ARG A 135 -21.02 -6.49 -0.81
C ARG A 135 -20.56 -5.07 -1.10
N TYR A 136 -21.21 -4.08 -0.52
CA TYR A 136 -20.89 -2.67 -0.72
C TYR A 136 -21.03 -1.91 0.59
N ALA A 137 -20.27 -0.83 0.73
CA ALA A 137 -20.54 0.19 1.73
C ALA A 137 -21.94 0.80 1.46
N ASP A 138 -22.75 0.87 2.51
CA ASP A 138 -24.11 1.40 2.47
C ASP A 138 -24.29 2.41 3.60
N LEU A 139 -24.65 3.65 3.23
CA LEU A 139 -24.78 4.76 4.16
C LEU A 139 -26.23 5.23 4.16
N THR A 140 -26.89 5.30 5.31
CA THR A 140 -28.32 5.65 5.40
C THR A 140 -28.56 6.73 6.45
N PHE A 141 -29.33 7.76 6.10
CA PHE A 141 -29.83 8.74 7.07
C PHE A 141 -31.25 8.36 7.53
N TYR A 142 -31.49 8.50 8.82
CA TYR A 142 -32.81 8.43 9.43
C TYR A 142 -33.19 9.76 10.07
N ASN A 143 -34.48 10.10 10.01
CA ASN A 143 -35.01 11.41 10.37
C ASN A 143 -34.86 11.76 11.86
N ASN A 144 -34.79 10.74 12.74
CA ASN A 144 -34.64 10.92 14.18
C ASN A 144 -33.52 10.04 14.74
N VAL A 145 -32.92 10.51 15.83
CA VAL A 145 -31.93 9.75 16.61
C VAL A 145 -32.61 8.53 17.23
N ASN A 146 -31.97 7.36 17.13
CA ASN A 146 -32.48 6.07 17.62
C ASN A 146 -33.81 5.61 16.98
N ASP A 147 -34.20 6.19 15.84
CA ASP A 147 -35.32 5.73 15.01
C ASP A 147 -34.77 5.19 13.70
N PHE A 148 -34.84 3.87 13.53
CA PHE A 148 -34.29 3.16 12.36
C PHE A 148 -35.39 2.74 11.37
N GLU A 149 -36.62 3.21 11.56
CA GLU A 149 -37.74 2.92 10.65
C GLU A 149 -37.91 4.05 9.63
N THR A 150 -37.65 5.29 10.04
CA THR A 150 -37.98 6.48 9.24
C THR A 150 -36.78 7.03 8.47
N LYS A 151 -36.44 6.40 7.34
CA LYS A 151 -35.37 6.86 6.44
C LYS A 151 -35.65 8.25 5.87
N VAL A 152 -34.59 9.03 5.65
CA VAL A 152 -34.64 10.21 4.78
C VAL A 152 -34.91 9.70 3.35
N SER A 153 -36.03 10.13 2.77
CA SER A 153 -36.47 9.65 1.46
C SER A 153 -35.60 10.20 0.33
N ASP A 154 -35.50 9.46 -0.77
CA ASP A 154 -34.78 9.91 -1.95
C ASP A 154 -35.29 11.28 -2.43
N GLY A 155 -34.35 12.18 -2.78
CA GLY A 155 -34.67 13.55 -3.19
C GLY A 155 -34.97 14.54 -2.05
N HIS A 156 -35.04 14.08 -0.80
CA HIS A 156 -35.14 14.96 0.36
C HIS A 156 -33.77 15.54 0.75
N VAL A 157 -33.80 16.69 1.42
CA VAL A 157 -32.63 17.44 1.90
C VAL A 157 -32.52 17.36 3.42
N LEU A 158 -31.36 17.72 3.96
CA LEU A 158 -31.20 17.83 5.41
C LEU A 158 -31.62 19.22 5.90
N ARG A 159 -32.06 19.32 7.15
CA ARG A 159 -32.50 20.56 7.77
C ARG A 159 -31.47 21.05 8.78
N CYS A 160 -31.10 22.32 8.67
CA CYS A 160 -30.19 22.98 9.60
C CYS A 160 -30.68 22.84 11.05
N GLY A 161 -29.79 22.37 11.93
CA GLY A 161 -30.03 22.21 13.36
C GLY A 161 -30.86 20.98 13.77
N GLN A 162 -31.36 20.18 12.81
CA GLN A 162 -32.03 18.91 13.11
C GLN A 162 -31.01 17.80 13.36
N TRP A 163 -31.28 16.94 14.35
CA TRP A 163 -30.48 15.74 14.59
C TRP A 163 -30.96 14.60 13.70
N TYR A 164 -30.00 13.94 13.06
CA TYR A 164 -30.20 12.74 12.24
C TYR A 164 -29.38 11.59 12.79
N GLN A 165 -29.81 10.37 12.47
CA GLN A 165 -29.02 9.17 12.68
C GLN A 165 -28.41 8.77 11.34
N LEU A 166 -27.09 8.72 11.25
CA LEU A 166 -26.36 8.16 10.11
C LEU A 166 -25.94 6.73 10.45
N GLU A 167 -26.37 5.77 9.63
CA GLU A 167 -25.92 4.37 9.67
C GLU A 167 -24.86 4.15 8.59
N VAL A 168 -23.78 3.47 8.95
CA VAL A 168 -22.78 2.93 8.03
C VAL A 168 -22.79 1.41 8.17
N ALA A 169 -23.09 0.73 7.08
CA ALA A 169 -23.24 -0.72 7.01
C ALA A 169 -22.48 -1.29 5.79
N VAL A 170 -22.29 -2.60 5.78
CA VAL A 170 -21.85 -3.37 4.61
C VAL A 170 -22.98 -4.28 4.20
N ARG A 171 -23.44 -4.21 2.94
CA ARG A 171 -24.60 -4.96 2.45
C ARG A 171 -24.39 -5.60 1.08
N GLY A 172 -24.95 -6.78 0.86
CA GLY A 172 -25.03 -7.39 -0.47
C GLY A 172 -25.90 -6.60 -1.44
N THR A 173 -27.02 -6.04 -0.95
CA THR A 173 -27.90 -5.14 -1.71
C THR A 173 -27.99 -3.80 -0.99
N PRO A 174 -27.38 -2.72 -1.51
CA PRO A 174 -27.42 -1.42 -0.86
C PRO A 174 -28.82 -0.82 -0.86
N VAL A 175 -29.22 -0.20 0.25
CA VAL A 175 -30.56 0.40 0.44
C VAL A 175 -30.50 1.84 0.96
N GLY A 176 -29.30 2.39 1.07
CA GLY A 176 -29.03 3.74 1.55
C GLY A 176 -28.89 4.76 0.43
N LEU A 177 -28.06 5.76 0.67
CA LEU A 177 -27.85 6.91 -0.19
C LEU A 177 -27.49 6.52 -1.62
N PRO A 178 -27.90 7.31 -2.62
CA PRO A 178 -27.48 7.10 -3.99
C PRO A 178 -25.98 7.40 -4.12
N SER A 179 -25.26 6.50 -4.80
CA SER A 179 -23.87 6.75 -5.18
C SER A 179 -23.79 7.86 -6.23
N GLN A 180 -22.76 8.69 -6.17
CA GLN A 180 -22.39 9.63 -7.24
C GLN A 180 -21.78 8.90 -8.45
N GLU A 181 -21.20 7.72 -8.23
CA GLU A 181 -20.58 6.91 -9.29
C GLU A 181 -21.63 6.14 -10.10
N THR A 182 -21.29 5.84 -11.36
CA THR A 182 -22.11 5.01 -12.25
C THR A 182 -22.14 3.54 -11.82
N GLU A 183 -21.03 3.04 -11.27
CA GLU A 183 -20.90 1.69 -10.71
C GLU A 183 -20.24 1.77 -9.33
N ARG A 184 -20.82 1.12 -8.32
CA ARG A 184 -20.20 1.02 -6.99
C ARG A 184 -19.11 -0.03 -7.04
N ARG A 185 -17.96 0.23 -6.42
CA ARG A 185 -16.90 -0.78 -6.31
C ARG A 185 -17.29 -1.77 -5.21
N PRO A 186 -17.35 -3.08 -5.50
CA PRO A 186 -17.70 -4.06 -4.49
C PRO A 186 -16.56 -4.25 -3.50
N ILE A 187 -16.92 -4.50 -2.25
CA ILE A 187 -16.04 -5.10 -1.25
C ILE A 187 -15.81 -6.54 -1.71
N ARG A 188 -14.56 -6.89 -2.00
CA ARG A 188 -14.17 -8.29 -2.20
C ARG A 188 -14.20 -9.00 -0.86
N GLU A 189 -14.70 -10.25 -0.83
CA GLU A 189 -14.82 -10.97 0.43
C GLU A 189 -13.46 -11.22 1.08
N PRO A 190 -13.31 -10.91 2.38
CA PRO A 190 -12.19 -11.39 3.15
C PRO A 190 -12.31 -12.92 3.31
N LYS A 191 -11.25 -13.68 3.02
CA LYS A 191 -11.23 -15.15 3.19
C LYS A 191 -11.13 -15.61 4.66
N GLN A 192 -11.43 -14.70 5.59
CA GLN A 192 -11.34 -14.93 7.02
C GLN A 192 -12.35 -15.96 7.50
N GLN A 193 -12.01 -16.67 8.57
CA GLN A 193 -12.91 -17.66 9.17
C GLN A 193 -13.90 -17.06 10.18
N GLU A 194 -13.58 -15.88 10.73
CA GLU A 194 -14.34 -15.24 11.80
C GLU A 194 -14.77 -13.81 11.43
N SER A 195 -15.73 -13.26 12.17
CA SER A 195 -16.13 -11.86 12.02
C SER A 195 -15.04 -10.91 12.48
N VAL A 196 -14.88 -9.79 11.78
CA VAL A 196 -13.93 -8.73 12.16
C VAL A 196 -14.61 -7.45 12.56
N THR A 197 -14.04 -6.79 13.56
CA THR A 197 -14.40 -5.42 13.90
C THR A 197 -13.69 -4.45 12.97
N ILE A 198 -14.46 -3.72 12.18
CA ILE A 198 -14.01 -2.56 11.41
C ILE A 198 -14.30 -1.31 12.25
N THR A 199 -13.29 -0.45 12.41
CA THR A 199 -13.48 0.85 13.06
C THR A 199 -13.88 1.87 12.02
N ILE A 200 -14.92 2.64 12.29
CA ILE A 200 -15.46 3.66 11.40
C ILE A 200 -15.30 5.02 12.08
N THR A 201 -14.59 5.94 11.41
CA THR A 201 -14.50 7.34 11.85
C THR A 201 -15.35 8.23 10.96
N ALA A 202 -15.93 9.28 11.55
CA ALA A 202 -16.71 10.29 10.85
C ALA A 202 -16.21 11.70 11.18
N GLU A 203 -15.91 12.47 10.14
CA GLU A 203 -15.44 13.85 10.22
C GLU A 203 -16.40 14.73 9.42
N GLY A 204 -16.92 15.79 10.03
CA GLY A 204 -17.94 16.65 9.43
C GLY A 204 -17.42 18.03 9.08
N ASP A 205 -17.66 18.48 7.85
CA ASP A 205 -17.59 19.89 7.46
C ASP A 205 -19.02 20.44 7.34
N GLY A 206 -19.35 21.46 8.14
CA GLY A 206 -20.72 21.93 8.32
C GLY A 206 -21.61 20.99 9.14
N PHE A 207 -21.05 20.01 9.84
CA PHE A 207 -21.76 19.08 10.72
C PHE A 207 -21.18 19.05 12.14
N GLU A 208 -22.06 18.87 13.12
CA GLU A 208 -21.69 18.40 14.45
C GLU A 208 -21.95 16.91 14.56
N ILE A 209 -20.97 16.18 15.11
CA ILE A 209 -21.01 14.73 15.31
C ILE A 209 -20.71 14.46 16.78
N LYS A 210 -21.62 13.79 17.50
CA LYS A 210 -21.43 13.56 18.94
C LYS A 210 -20.31 12.57 19.28
N GLU A 211 -20.31 11.44 18.59
CA GLU A 211 -19.35 10.36 18.75
C GLU A 211 -18.75 10.04 17.37
N PRO A 212 -17.59 10.61 17.04
CA PRO A 212 -17.01 10.51 15.69
C PRO A 212 -16.35 9.16 15.41
N VAL A 213 -16.41 8.22 16.35
CA VAL A 213 -15.83 6.87 16.23
C VAL A 213 -16.90 5.86 16.60
N GLN A 214 -17.12 4.88 15.72
CA GLN A 214 -18.02 3.75 15.91
C GLN A 214 -17.37 2.48 15.36
N THR A 215 -17.98 1.33 15.62
CA THR A 215 -17.51 0.05 15.08
C THR A 215 -18.59 -0.66 14.29
N LEU A 216 -18.16 -1.41 13.28
CA LEU A 216 -18.98 -2.29 12.47
C LEU A 216 -18.44 -3.72 12.59
N LEU A 217 -19.33 -4.70 12.76
CA LEU A 217 -18.97 -6.12 12.80
C LEU A 217 -19.24 -6.75 11.43
N LEU A 218 -18.17 -7.10 10.72
CA LEU A 218 -18.22 -7.65 9.38
C LEU A 218 -18.00 -9.18 9.43
N PRO A 219 -19.03 -10.01 9.18
CA PRO A 219 -18.86 -11.46 9.10
C PRO A 219 -18.10 -11.87 7.83
N PRO A 220 -17.59 -13.12 7.77
CA PRO A 220 -16.95 -13.68 6.57
C PRO A 220 -17.80 -13.52 5.31
N MET A 221 -19.12 -13.75 5.42
CA MET A 221 -20.08 -13.64 4.33
C MET A 221 -21.35 -12.91 4.77
N GLY A 222 -21.99 -12.22 3.83
CA GLY A 222 -23.27 -11.53 4.04
C GLY A 222 -23.12 -10.15 4.69
N ASP A 223 -24.25 -9.53 5.00
CA ASP A 223 -24.32 -8.18 5.55
C ASP A 223 -23.60 -8.07 6.91
N SER A 224 -23.16 -6.86 7.26
CA SER A 224 -22.66 -6.58 8.61
C SER A 224 -23.72 -6.90 9.67
N THR A 225 -23.29 -7.59 10.73
CA THR A 225 -24.19 -8.03 11.82
C THR A 225 -24.40 -6.94 12.86
N GLU A 226 -23.45 -6.01 12.97
CA GLU A 226 -23.55 -4.79 13.76
C GLU A 226 -23.08 -3.62 12.89
N ASN A 227 -23.87 -2.55 12.84
CA ASN A 227 -23.59 -1.38 12.00
C ASN A 227 -23.06 -0.22 12.85
N ALA A 228 -22.34 0.69 12.22
CA ALA A 228 -21.84 1.91 12.88
C ALA A 228 -22.92 3.00 12.81
N TYR A 229 -23.17 3.67 13.94
CA TYR A 229 -24.27 4.63 14.08
C TYR A 229 -23.79 5.98 14.63
N PHE A 230 -23.92 7.04 13.83
CA PHE A 230 -23.49 8.39 14.18
C PHE A 230 -24.69 9.32 14.38
N GLN A 231 -24.72 10.04 15.50
CA GLN A 231 -25.66 11.15 15.69
C GLN A 231 -25.05 12.41 15.10
N VAL A 232 -25.69 12.95 14.07
CA VAL A 232 -25.15 14.07 13.28
C VAL A 232 -26.16 15.21 13.15
N ARG A 233 -25.68 16.45 13.12
CA ARG A 233 -26.50 17.65 13.00
C ARG A 233 -25.87 18.65 12.02
N PRO A 234 -26.54 18.97 10.90
CA PRO A 234 -26.08 20.04 10.01
C PRO A 234 -26.12 21.40 10.71
N LEU A 235 -25.08 22.21 10.53
CA LEU A 235 -24.89 23.47 11.26
C LEU A 235 -25.33 24.70 10.49
N HIS A 236 -25.21 24.69 9.16
CA HIS A 236 -25.45 25.83 8.30
C HIS A 236 -26.21 25.44 7.03
N GLN A 237 -26.98 26.38 6.48
CA GLN A 237 -27.69 26.21 5.22
C GLN A 237 -26.71 26.35 4.05
N SER A 238 -26.85 25.50 3.02
CA SER A 238 -26.07 25.58 1.79
C SER A 238 -26.43 26.83 0.98
N ALA A 239 -25.42 27.62 0.61
CA ALA A 239 -25.60 28.81 -0.23
C ALA A 239 -25.63 28.50 -1.74
N SER A 240 -24.97 27.42 -2.17
CA SER A 240 -24.86 27.00 -3.57
C SER A 240 -24.52 25.50 -3.69
N ASP A 241 -24.49 24.99 -4.91
CA ASP A 241 -24.03 23.62 -5.23
C ASP A 241 -22.53 23.39 -4.95
N LYS A 242 -21.77 24.46 -4.69
CA LYS A 242 -20.36 24.41 -4.24
C LYS A 242 -20.20 24.52 -2.72
N ASP A 243 -21.30 24.72 -1.99
CA ASP A 243 -21.35 24.95 -0.55
C ASP A 243 -22.24 23.89 0.13
N LEU A 244 -21.99 22.63 -0.23
CA LEU A 244 -22.68 21.49 0.36
C LEU A 244 -21.96 21.06 1.63
N ALA A 245 -22.71 20.76 2.69
CA ALA A 245 -22.13 20.19 3.90
C ALA A 245 -21.64 18.76 3.60
N SER A 246 -20.55 18.34 4.24
CA SER A 246 -19.95 17.04 3.97
C SER A 246 -19.62 16.24 5.23
N ILE A 247 -19.68 14.91 5.11
CA ILE A 247 -19.18 13.99 6.13
C ILE A 247 -18.23 13.01 5.45
N ARG A 248 -16.98 12.97 5.94
CA ARG A 248 -15.95 12.04 5.51
C ARG A 248 -15.92 10.86 6.46
N ILE A 249 -16.10 9.66 5.90
CA ILE A 249 -16.10 8.38 6.60
C ILE A 249 -14.81 7.63 6.26
N ARG A 250 -14.07 7.17 7.27
CA ARG A 250 -12.91 6.29 7.07
C ARG A 250 -13.12 4.96 7.76
N ALA A 251 -12.87 3.87 7.03
CA ALA A 251 -12.94 2.52 7.55
C ALA A 251 -11.54 1.97 7.80
N TYR A 252 -11.28 1.52 9.03
CA TYR A 252 -10.01 0.95 9.45
C TYR A 252 -10.17 -0.49 9.93
N TYR A 253 -9.17 -1.33 9.62
CA TYR A 253 -8.97 -2.61 10.30
C TYR A 253 -7.58 -2.65 10.92
N LYS A 254 -7.50 -2.73 12.25
CA LYS A 254 -6.23 -2.66 13.01
C LYS A 254 -5.35 -1.49 12.53
N PHE A 255 -5.96 -0.32 12.32
CA PHE A 255 -5.38 0.92 11.77
C PHE A 255 -4.79 0.86 10.35
N ASN A 256 -5.05 -0.21 9.60
CA ASN A 256 -4.92 -0.18 8.14
C ASN A 256 -6.15 0.54 7.58
N LEU A 257 -5.96 1.66 6.87
CA LEU A 257 -7.05 2.34 6.17
C LEU A 257 -7.49 1.48 4.99
N LEU A 258 -8.77 1.13 4.98
CA LEU A 258 -9.38 0.30 3.95
C LEU A 258 -10.04 1.17 2.88
N GLU A 259 -10.88 2.10 3.34
CA GLU A 259 -11.72 2.92 2.47
C GLU A 259 -11.94 4.31 3.06
N VAL A 260 -12.01 5.31 2.19
CA VAL A 260 -12.51 6.66 2.48
C VAL A 260 -13.73 6.93 1.61
N SER A 261 -14.86 7.22 2.26
CA SER A 261 -16.12 7.57 1.63
C SER A 261 -16.54 8.98 2.03
N VAL A 262 -17.14 9.75 1.12
CA VAL A 262 -17.58 11.14 1.39
C VAL A 262 -19.06 11.28 1.08
N ILE A 263 -19.82 11.75 2.06
CA ILE A 263 -21.20 12.19 1.91
C ILE A 263 -21.20 13.68 1.58
N GLN A 264 -22.01 14.08 0.61
CA GLN A 264 -22.35 15.48 0.36
C GLN A 264 -23.86 15.66 0.52
N ALA A 265 -24.26 16.71 1.23
CA ALA A 265 -25.65 16.99 1.53
C ALA A 265 -25.97 18.48 1.36
N GLU A 266 -27.02 18.76 0.60
CA GLU A 266 -27.71 20.05 0.64
C GLU A 266 -28.43 20.19 1.98
N VAL A 267 -28.21 21.34 2.62
CA VAL A 267 -28.86 21.70 3.88
C VAL A 267 -29.76 22.91 3.67
N VAL A 268 -31.04 22.78 4.02
CA VAL A 268 -32.00 23.88 4.00
C VAL A 268 -32.15 24.54 5.38
N GLY A 269 -32.74 25.73 5.41
CA GLY A 269 -32.98 26.47 6.65
C GLY A 269 -33.91 25.73 7.61
N LYS A 270 -33.85 26.11 8.88
CA LYS A 270 -34.55 25.43 10.00
C LYS A 270 -36.08 25.32 9.81
N PHE A 271 -36.69 26.24 9.07
CA PHE A 271 -38.14 26.29 8.85
C PHE A 271 -38.54 25.95 7.41
N ASP A 272 -37.57 25.55 6.60
CA ASP A 272 -37.80 25.25 5.20
C ASP A 272 -38.36 23.84 5.01
N ASP A 273 -39.09 23.69 3.90
CA ASP A 273 -39.50 22.39 3.39
C ASP A 273 -38.27 21.56 3.03
N SER A 274 -38.15 20.39 3.64
CA SER A 274 -37.04 19.46 3.42
C SER A 274 -37.39 18.32 2.46
N SER A 275 -38.58 18.35 1.84
CA SER A 275 -39.03 17.30 0.92
C SER A 275 -38.41 17.37 -0.47
N GLN A 276 -37.74 18.47 -0.80
CA GLN A 276 -37.15 18.71 -2.12
C GLN A 276 -35.94 19.64 -2.03
N SER A 277 -35.06 19.52 -3.03
CA SER A 277 -33.91 20.41 -3.23
C SER A 277 -34.35 21.84 -3.55
N LYS A 278 -33.77 22.83 -2.84
CA LYS A 278 -33.88 24.26 -3.19
C LYS A 278 -32.88 24.65 -4.28
N LEU A 279 -31.76 23.95 -4.35
CA LEU A 279 -30.71 24.16 -5.35
C LEU A 279 -31.02 23.46 -6.70
N GLY A 280 -32.10 22.69 -6.79
CA GLY A 280 -32.48 21.94 -8.00
C GLY A 280 -31.62 20.70 -8.26
N LEU A 281 -30.96 20.17 -7.23
CA LEU A 281 -30.11 18.99 -7.31
C LEU A 281 -30.97 17.73 -7.47
N LYS A 282 -30.58 16.86 -8.41
CA LYS A 282 -31.23 15.54 -8.61
C LYS A 282 -30.94 14.57 -7.46
N LYS A 283 -29.76 14.68 -6.85
CA LYS A 283 -29.28 13.88 -5.72
C LYS A 283 -28.82 14.85 -4.61
N PRO A 284 -29.76 15.46 -3.86
CA PRO A 284 -29.42 16.46 -2.84
C PRO A 284 -28.58 15.89 -1.70
N ILE A 285 -28.72 14.59 -1.43
CA ILE A 285 -27.83 13.85 -0.54
C ILE A 285 -27.27 12.69 -1.35
N SER A 286 -25.95 12.54 -1.36
CA SER A 286 -25.28 11.48 -2.09
C SER A 286 -23.98 11.11 -1.38
N PHE A 287 -23.44 9.95 -1.72
CA PHE A 287 -22.11 9.56 -1.28
C PHE A 287 -21.23 9.17 -2.47
N ARG A 288 -19.93 9.29 -2.28
CA ARG A 288 -18.88 8.87 -3.22
C ARG A 288 -17.86 8.03 -2.47
N GLN A 289 -17.45 6.92 -3.07
CA GLN A 289 -16.33 6.14 -2.57
C GLN A 289 -15.05 6.79 -3.10
N GLU A 290 -14.48 7.69 -2.30
CA GLU A 290 -13.39 8.55 -2.76
C GLU A 290 -12.09 7.76 -2.96
N ARG A 291 -11.72 6.92 -1.99
CA ARG A 291 -10.48 6.14 -2.02
C ARG A 291 -10.73 4.72 -1.52
N LEU A 292 -10.22 3.74 -2.27
CA LEU A 292 -10.07 2.36 -1.80
C LEU A 292 -8.57 2.12 -1.58
N GLU A 293 -8.16 2.21 -0.32
CA GLU A 293 -6.75 2.23 0.07
C GLU A 293 -6.20 0.82 0.20
N ARG A 294 -7.01 -0.12 0.68
CA ARG A 294 -6.64 -1.53 0.75
C ARG A 294 -7.88 -2.36 0.44
N GLU A 295 -7.76 -3.32 -0.46
CA GLU A 295 -8.83 -4.29 -0.67
C GLU A 295 -9.11 -5.04 0.65
N TYR A 296 -10.36 -5.41 0.91
CA TYR A 296 -10.79 -6.15 2.10
C TYR A 296 -10.37 -7.64 2.00
N LEU A 297 -9.11 -7.90 1.69
CA LEU A 297 -8.56 -9.24 1.47
C LEU A 297 -7.74 -9.71 2.68
N ASP A 298 -8.03 -10.94 3.11
CA ASP A 298 -7.25 -11.76 4.05
C ASP A 298 -6.85 -11.03 5.36
N PHE A 299 -7.85 -10.55 6.12
CA PHE A 299 -7.66 -9.86 7.40
C PHE A 299 -6.81 -10.63 8.43
N ASP A 300 -6.79 -11.95 8.36
CA ASP A 300 -5.93 -12.83 9.19
C ASP A 300 -4.43 -12.60 8.92
N GLU A 301 -4.08 -12.09 7.75
CA GLU A 301 -2.71 -11.88 7.29
C GLU A 301 -2.27 -10.42 7.37
N VAL A 302 -3.21 -9.52 7.69
CA VAL A 302 -2.94 -8.08 7.79
C VAL A 302 -2.16 -7.81 9.06
N GLN A 303 -0.97 -7.21 8.89
CA GLN A 303 -0.18 -6.77 10.04
C GLN A 303 -0.83 -5.52 10.67
N PRO A 304 -1.07 -5.52 11.99
CA PRO A 304 -1.62 -4.36 12.67
C PRO A 304 -0.66 -3.18 12.57
N LYS A 305 -1.20 -1.99 12.35
CA LYS A 305 -0.47 -0.73 12.53
C LYS A 305 -0.73 -0.22 13.95
N ALA A 306 0.24 0.47 14.54
CA ALA A 306 0.03 1.11 15.84
C ALA A 306 -0.62 2.49 15.70
N MET A 307 -0.43 3.13 14.56
CA MET A 307 -1.02 4.42 14.22
C MET A 307 -1.15 4.57 12.71
N HIS A 308 -2.24 5.22 12.29
CA HIS A 308 -2.44 5.72 10.93
C HIS A 308 -2.39 7.25 10.92
N ILE A 309 -1.84 7.82 9.86
CA ILE A 309 -1.92 9.26 9.55
C ILE A 309 -2.42 9.40 8.11
N ASP A 310 -3.66 9.86 7.93
CA ASP A 310 -4.25 10.11 6.62
C ASP A 310 -4.11 11.61 6.29
N ILE A 311 -3.57 11.91 5.11
CA ILE A 311 -3.23 13.27 4.70
C ILE A 311 -3.97 13.61 3.42
N ILE A 312 -4.74 14.70 3.48
CA ILE A 312 -5.44 15.27 2.33
C ILE A 312 -5.03 16.72 2.13
N LYS A 313 -5.17 17.22 0.91
CA LYS A 313 -4.94 18.64 0.60
C LYS A 313 -6.27 19.34 0.35
N GLU A 314 -6.49 20.48 0.98
CA GLU A 314 -7.64 21.34 0.75
C GLU A 314 -7.15 22.76 0.47
N ASN A 315 -7.31 23.23 -0.76
CA ASN A 315 -6.69 24.47 -1.24
C ASN A 315 -5.16 24.44 -1.03
N GLU A 316 -4.58 25.43 -0.35
CA GLU A 316 -3.14 25.52 -0.02
C GLU A 316 -2.81 25.02 1.39
N ARG A 317 -3.58 24.04 1.89
CA ARG A 317 -3.43 23.50 3.25
C ARG A 317 -3.47 21.99 3.24
N PHE A 318 -2.67 21.39 4.11
CA PHE A 318 -2.72 19.96 4.39
C PHE A 318 -3.56 19.71 5.65
N LEU A 319 -4.46 18.74 5.56
CA LEU A 319 -5.24 18.22 6.67
C LEU A 319 -4.70 16.84 7.04
N PHE A 320 -4.40 16.64 8.32
CA PHE A 320 -3.90 15.36 8.84
C PHE A 320 -4.92 14.75 9.77
N ASN A 321 -5.24 13.48 9.57
CA ASN A 321 -6.09 12.72 10.48
C ASN A 321 -5.27 11.58 11.09
N PHE A 322 -5.02 11.68 12.40
CA PHE A 322 -4.37 10.64 13.17
C PHE A 322 -5.41 9.61 13.61
N ALA A 323 -5.06 8.33 13.64
CA ALA A 323 -5.88 7.26 14.20
C ALA A 323 -5.01 6.25 14.95
N PHE A 324 -5.23 6.10 16.26
CA PHE A 324 -4.52 5.17 17.15
C PHE A 324 -5.32 4.94 18.45
N TYR A 325 -4.98 3.90 19.21
CA TYR A 325 -5.66 3.58 20.48
C TYR A 325 -5.14 4.43 21.64
N ASN A 326 -6.05 4.97 22.46
CA ASN A 326 -5.68 5.71 23.68
C ASN A 326 -5.38 4.82 24.91
N ASN A 327 -5.68 3.51 24.82
CA ASN A 327 -5.47 2.52 25.86
C ASN A 327 -5.48 1.12 25.21
N LEU A 328 -4.52 0.26 25.54
CA LEU A 328 -4.48 -1.12 25.04
C LEU A 328 -5.73 -1.94 25.45
N ALA A 329 -6.42 -1.55 26.52
CA ALA A 329 -7.63 -2.19 27.03
C ALA A 329 -8.95 -1.53 26.56
N GLN A 330 -8.92 -0.32 26.00
CA GLN A 330 -10.12 0.38 25.49
C GLN A 330 -9.91 0.82 24.04
N LYS A 331 -10.84 0.40 23.16
CA LYS A 331 -10.88 0.77 21.75
C LYS A 331 -11.35 2.22 21.54
N VAL A 332 -10.68 3.20 22.14
CA VAL A 332 -10.96 4.62 21.85
C VAL A 332 -9.91 5.10 20.87
N GLU A 333 -10.39 5.57 19.72
CA GLU A 333 -9.60 6.11 18.63
C GLU A 333 -9.56 7.63 18.73
N PHE A 334 -8.37 8.23 18.72
CA PHE A 334 -8.25 9.66 18.55
C PHE A 334 -8.26 9.98 17.07
N THR A 335 -9.18 10.82 16.64
CA THR A 335 -9.11 11.55 15.37
C THR A 335 -8.97 13.03 15.67
N ALA A 336 -7.97 13.66 15.06
CA ALA A 336 -7.73 15.07 15.26
C ALA A 336 -7.21 15.67 13.94
N PRO A 337 -7.98 16.57 13.31
CA PRO A 337 -7.52 17.33 12.16
C PRO A 337 -6.57 18.45 12.58
N ILE A 338 -5.50 18.65 11.82
CA ILE A 338 -4.72 19.90 11.80
C ILE A 338 -4.61 20.44 10.40
N TYR A 339 -4.80 21.75 10.24
CA TYR A 339 -4.53 22.47 9.00
C TYR A 339 -3.13 23.08 9.07
N LEU A 340 -2.25 22.69 8.16
CA LEU A 340 -0.94 23.30 8.00
C LEU A 340 -0.84 24.02 6.66
N PRO A 341 -0.50 25.34 6.63
CA PRO A 341 -0.18 26.04 5.40
C PRO A 341 1.06 25.45 4.73
N THR A 342 1.04 25.33 3.40
CA THR A 342 2.20 24.84 2.62
C THR A 342 3.49 25.63 2.88
N PRO A 343 3.50 26.99 2.89
CA PRO A 343 4.75 27.75 3.07
C PRO A 343 5.43 27.50 4.43
N ASP A 344 4.64 27.36 5.49
CA ASP A 344 5.16 27.11 6.84
C ASP A 344 5.88 25.77 6.95
N LEU A 345 5.48 24.79 6.14
CA LEU A 345 6.12 23.48 6.06
C LEU A 345 7.36 23.55 5.18
N GLU A 346 7.30 24.22 4.03
CA GLU A 346 8.42 24.40 3.11
C GLU A 346 9.66 24.99 3.82
N ASP A 347 9.49 26.05 4.61
CA ASP A 347 10.58 26.67 5.39
C ASP A 347 11.24 25.69 6.37
N ALA A 348 10.43 24.86 7.04
CA ALA A 348 10.93 23.86 7.98
C ALA A 348 11.73 22.76 7.26
N LEU A 349 11.24 22.32 6.10
CA LEU A 349 11.91 21.32 5.26
C LEU A 349 13.25 21.84 4.71
N LEU A 350 13.30 23.10 4.26
CA LEU A 350 14.53 23.75 3.81
C LEU A 350 15.59 23.73 4.92
N THR A 351 15.24 24.18 6.13
CA THR A 351 16.14 24.19 7.29
C THR A 351 16.69 22.80 7.62
N ILE A 352 15.83 21.78 7.56
CA ILE A 352 16.21 20.39 7.82
C ILE A 352 17.19 19.88 6.77
N ARG A 353 16.92 20.16 5.49
CA ARG A 353 17.75 19.74 4.36
C ARG A 353 19.11 20.41 4.41
N GLU A 354 19.18 21.71 4.70
CA GLU A 354 20.45 22.41 4.94
C GLU A 354 21.23 21.78 6.09
N THR A 355 20.55 21.43 7.19
CA THR A 355 21.20 20.77 8.34
C THR A 355 21.79 19.41 7.93
N TRP A 356 21.02 18.57 7.24
CA TRP A 356 21.52 17.28 6.76
C TRP A 356 22.66 17.44 5.74
N TYR A 357 22.55 18.42 4.85
CA TYR A 357 23.60 18.74 3.90
C TYR A 357 24.89 19.08 4.64
N ASP A 358 24.83 19.97 5.63
CA ASP A 358 25.99 20.38 6.44
C ASP A 358 26.63 19.20 7.17
N ILE A 359 25.82 18.28 7.68
CA ILE A 359 26.30 17.06 8.34
C ILE A 359 26.97 16.15 7.32
N ALA A 360 26.29 15.79 6.23
CA ALA A 360 26.84 14.88 5.22
C ALA A 360 28.15 15.41 4.63
N MET A 361 28.24 16.72 4.44
CA MET A 361 29.38 17.41 3.84
C MET A 361 30.43 17.85 4.86
N SER A 362 30.35 17.39 6.10
CA SER A 362 31.35 17.68 7.11
C SER A 362 32.66 16.94 6.82
N LYS A 363 33.80 17.51 7.25
CA LYS A 363 35.11 16.89 7.07
C LYS A 363 35.14 15.46 7.60
N THR A 364 34.53 15.24 8.77
CA THR A 364 34.41 13.93 9.41
C THR A 364 33.72 12.92 8.51
N PHE A 365 32.50 13.22 8.02
CA PHE A 365 31.70 12.25 7.28
C PHE A 365 32.08 12.11 5.80
N THR A 366 32.93 12.99 5.29
CA THR A 366 33.59 12.82 3.97
C THR A 366 34.81 11.91 4.01
N GLU A 367 35.33 11.58 5.19
CA GLU A 367 36.55 10.76 5.37
C GLU A 367 36.30 9.44 6.11
N ARG A 368 35.29 9.39 6.99
CA ARG A 368 35.01 8.22 7.83
C ARG A 368 33.53 8.09 8.18
N VAL A 369 33.15 6.88 8.59
CA VAL A 369 31.76 6.53 8.96
C VAL A 369 31.43 6.96 10.39
N GLU A 370 32.36 6.75 11.33
CA GLU A 370 32.15 7.08 12.74
C GLU A 370 32.35 8.58 12.98
N GLY A 371 31.38 9.20 13.65
CA GLY A 371 31.39 10.61 13.97
C GLY A 371 32.32 10.96 15.13
N ASP A 372 32.85 12.19 15.12
CA ASP A 372 33.48 12.78 16.29
C ASP A 372 32.43 13.14 17.36
N GLU A 373 32.79 13.08 18.65
CA GLU A 373 31.86 13.31 19.75
C GLU A 373 31.36 14.75 19.83
N GLY A 374 32.23 15.74 19.58
CA GLY A 374 31.86 17.15 19.64
C GLY A 374 30.90 17.54 18.51
N GLU A 375 31.28 17.19 17.28
CA GLU A 375 30.48 17.43 16.09
C GLU A 375 29.17 16.63 16.14
N PHE A 376 29.18 15.38 16.63
CA PHE A 376 27.96 14.61 16.82
C PHE A 376 26.99 15.29 17.78
N LEU A 377 27.47 15.78 18.93
CA LEU A 377 26.64 16.50 19.91
C LEU A 377 25.97 17.74 19.30
N ASP A 378 26.72 18.51 18.51
CA ASP A 378 26.20 19.71 17.84
C ASP A 378 25.19 19.33 16.75
N ASN A 379 25.52 18.34 15.92
CA ASN A 379 24.68 17.88 14.81
C ASN A 379 23.37 17.26 15.31
N ILE A 380 23.42 16.37 16.29
CA ILE A 380 22.21 15.72 16.83
C ILE A 380 21.32 16.75 17.54
N ARG A 381 21.88 17.78 18.16
CA ARG A 381 21.09 18.87 18.75
C ARG A 381 20.39 19.71 17.69
N LYS A 382 21.07 20.07 16.60
CA LYS A 382 20.44 20.78 15.47
C LYS A 382 19.28 19.97 14.90
N LEU A 383 19.50 18.67 14.67
CA LEU A 383 18.47 17.75 14.20
C LEU A 383 17.30 17.62 15.20
N ALA A 384 17.58 17.49 16.50
CA ALA A 384 16.55 17.40 17.52
C ALA A 384 15.73 18.70 17.62
N GLN A 385 16.37 19.87 17.47
CA GLN A 385 15.68 21.16 17.44
C GLN A 385 14.79 21.30 16.20
N ALA A 386 15.30 20.91 15.02
CA ALA A 386 14.53 20.93 13.79
C ALA A 386 13.33 19.95 13.87
N GLY A 387 13.58 18.73 14.34
CA GLY A 387 12.54 17.73 14.60
C GLY A 387 11.51 18.17 15.65
N ARG A 388 11.94 18.91 16.69
CA ARG A 388 11.04 19.45 17.70
C ARG A 388 10.19 20.58 17.13
N ASN A 389 10.72 21.38 16.21
CA ASN A 389 9.94 22.40 15.52
C ASN A 389 8.82 21.76 14.69
N LEU A 390 9.08 20.62 14.02
CA LEU A 390 8.04 19.85 13.34
C LEU A 390 6.97 19.32 14.30
N TRP A 391 7.39 18.76 15.44
CA TRP A 391 6.47 18.32 16.49
C TRP A 391 5.58 19.45 17.00
N VAL A 392 6.16 20.63 17.27
CA VAL A 392 5.42 21.81 17.72
C VAL A 392 4.41 22.27 16.65
N LYS A 393 4.79 22.26 15.37
CA LYS A 393 3.87 22.58 14.27
C LYS A 393 2.71 21.59 14.17
N LEU A 394 2.96 20.29 14.35
CA LEU A 394 1.90 19.27 14.29
C LEU A 394 0.98 19.27 15.52
N PHE A 395 1.53 19.50 16.72
CA PHE A 395 0.81 19.20 17.96
C PHE A 395 0.72 20.35 18.97
N GLN A 396 1.45 21.46 18.81
CA GLN A 396 1.54 22.48 19.87
C GLN A 396 1.25 23.91 19.39
N LEU A 397 0.63 24.08 18.22
CA LEU A 397 0.21 25.40 17.72
C LEU A 397 -0.92 26.03 18.55
N ASP A 398 -1.88 25.22 18.99
CA ASP A 398 -3.01 25.66 19.80
C ASP A 398 -3.23 24.71 20.98
N SER A 399 -3.01 25.20 22.21
CA SER A 399 -3.11 24.41 23.44
C SER A 399 -4.50 23.87 23.74
N ASP A 400 -5.55 24.49 23.21
CA ASP A 400 -6.93 24.06 23.44
C ASP A 400 -7.43 23.08 22.36
N SER A 401 -6.65 22.91 21.28
CA SER A 401 -6.98 22.02 20.17
C SER A 401 -6.97 20.54 20.55
N SER A 402 -7.75 19.73 19.82
CA SER A 402 -7.73 18.27 19.93
C SER A 402 -6.34 17.71 19.61
N MET A 403 -5.62 18.34 18.68
CA MET A 403 -4.26 17.97 18.30
C MET A 403 -3.25 18.14 19.42
N HIS A 404 -3.39 19.18 20.24
CA HIS A 404 -2.54 19.33 21.42
C HIS A 404 -2.75 18.24 22.45
N LYS A 405 -4.00 17.81 22.64
CA LYS A 405 -4.32 16.67 23.51
C LYS A 405 -3.74 15.37 22.97
N VAL A 406 -3.81 15.17 21.64
CA VAL A 406 -3.18 14.02 20.96
C VAL A 406 -1.67 14.01 21.17
N GLY A 407 -0.99 15.13 20.90
CA GLY A 407 0.46 15.21 21.06
C GLY A 407 0.90 15.00 22.51
N LYS A 408 0.20 15.61 23.47
CA LYS A 408 0.47 15.38 24.89
C LYS A 408 0.28 13.92 25.29
N TRP A 409 -0.76 13.27 24.77
CA TRP A 409 -0.99 11.85 25.04
C TRP A 409 0.14 10.99 24.47
N LEU A 410 0.61 11.27 23.26
CA LEU A 410 1.74 10.57 22.62
C LEU A 410 3.06 10.78 23.38
N GLU A 411 3.30 11.98 23.92
CA GLU A 411 4.44 12.26 24.82
C GLU A 411 4.36 11.41 26.11
N ASP A 412 3.17 11.28 26.71
CA ASP A 412 2.95 10.52 27.95
C ASP A 412 2.84 9.00 27.72
N ASN A 413 2.48 8.56 26.51
CA ASN A 413 2.18 7.18 26.14
C ASN A 413 2.79 6.83 24.76
N PRO A 414 4.12 6.75 24.65
CA PRO A 414 4.77 6.46 23.38
C PRO A 414 4.36 5.08 22.86
N LEU A 415 4.24 4.95 21.54
CA LEU A 415 3.98 3.66 20.89
C LEU A 415 5.11 2.67 21.20
N GLN A 416 4.81 1.37 21.07
CA GLN A 416 5.81 0.33 21.26
C GLN A 416 6.99 0.49 20.27
N LYS A 417 8.22 0.29 20.73
CA LYS A 417 9.40 0.28 19.85
C LYS A 417 9.27 -0.82 18.78
N GLY A 418 9.61 -0.49 17.54
CA GLY A 418 9.42 -1.35 16.37
C GLY A 418 8.00 -1.36 15.82
N ALA A 419 7.06 -0.63 16.44
CA ALA A 419 5.71 -0.52 15.92
C ALA A 419 5.68 0.18 14.55
N ILE A 420 4.68 -0.18 13.74
CA ILE A 420 4.50 0.37 12.41
C ILE A 420 3.57 1.60 12.48
N ILE A 421 4.04 2.71 11.93
CA ILE A 421 3.24 3.91 11.66
C ILE A 421 3.00 3.96 10.15
N GLN A 422 1.74 4.00 9.75
CA GLN A 422 1.35 4.11 8.35
C GLN A 422 0.90 5.54 8.04
N VAL A 423 1.52 6.15 7.04
CA VAL A 423 1.11 7.45 6.50
C VAL A 423 0.50 7.21 5.12
N SER A 424 -0.71 7.71 4.86
CA SER A 424 -1.37 7.58 3.56
C SER A 424 -1.68 8.95 2.97
N LEU A 425 -1.36 9.14 1.69
CA LEU A 425 -1.59 10.37 0.96
C LEU A 425 -2.81 10.24 0.06
N ALA A 426 -3.68 11.25 0.03
CA ALA A 426 -4.70 11.39 -1.01
C ALA A 426 -4.08 11.82 -2.35
N ASP A 427 -4.81 11.59 -3.45
CA ASP A 427 -4.42 11.99 -4.81
C ASP A 427 -3.98 13.45 -4.92
N ASN A 428 -4.69 14.34 -4.23
CA ASN A 428 -4.42 15.78 -4.24
C ASN A 428 -3.33 16.22 -3.25
N ALA A 429 -2.83 15.30 -2.43
CA ALA A 429 -1.76 15.53 -1.44
C ALA A 429 -0.44 14.84 -1.83
N THR A 430 -0.32 14.38 -3.08
CA THR A 430 0.92 13.76 -3.59
C THR A 430 2.07 14.75 -3.67
N ASP A 431 1.86 16.05 -3.50
CA ASP A 431 2.93 17.03 -3.35
C ASP A 431 3.46 17.14 -1.92
N PHE A 432 2.85 16.46 -0.96
CA PHE A 432 3.25 16.49 0.44
C PHE A 432 4.53 15.68 0.69
N VAL A 433 5.54 16.32 1.29
CA VAL A 433 6.75 15.66 1.76
C VAL A 433 6.99 16.02 3.22
N PHE A 434 7.31 15.02 4.04
CA PHE A 434 7.54 15.23 5.46
C PHE A 434 8.54 14.22 6.02
N PRO A 435 9.60 14.67 6.73
CA PRO A 435 10.64 13.80 7.27
C PRO A 435 10.16 13.17 8.58
N TRP A 436 9.22 12.24 8.48
CA TRP A 436 8.62 11.55 9.63
C TRP A 436 9.65 10.94 10.57
N ALA A 437 10.76 10.44 10.02
CA ALA A 437 11.87 9.89 10.80
C ALA A 437 12.55 10.92 11.72
N LEU A 438 12.48 12.21 11.38
CA LEU A 438 13.11 13.29 12.13
C LEU A 438 12.20 13.90 13.20
N ILE A 439 10.92 13.57 13.25
CA ILE A 439 10.03 14.05 14.32
C ILE A 439 10.68 13.77 15.68
N TYR A 440 10.80 14.82 16.50
CA TYR A 440 11.40 14.76 17.83
C TYR A 440 10.41 15.17 18.91
N ASP A 441 9.89 14.20 19.66
CA ASP A 441 8.83 14.42 20.65
C ASP A 441 9.35 14.60 22.08
N HIS A 442 10.65 14.46 22.32
CA HIS A 442 11.26 14.79 23.61
C HIS A 442 11.58 16.29 23.71
N LYS A 443 11.91 16.76 24.92
CA LYS A 443 12.43 18.12 25.12
C LYS A 443 13.92 18.15 24.77
N VAL A 444 14.31 19.10 23.93
CA VAL A 444 15.73 19.35 23.64
C VAL A 444 16.39 19.97 24.89
N PRO A 445 17.52 19.43 25.38
CA PRO A 445 18.22 19.99 26.54
C PRO A 445 18.65 21.44 26.31
N ARG A 446 18.50 22.29 27.34
CA ARG A 446 18.87 23.72 27.26
C ARG A 446 20.37 23.96 27.29
N LYS A 447 21.13 23.07 27.94
CA LYS A 447 22.58 23.20 28.05
C LYS A 447 23.25 22.60 26.83
N HIS A 448 24.16 23.36 26.23
CA HIS A 448 24.86 22.99 25.00
C HIS A 448 25.81 21.78 25.15
N TYR A 449 26.05 21.28 26.37
CA TYR A 449 26.87 20.08 26.60
C TYR A 449 26.03 18.84 26.92
N GLU A 450 24.71 18.96 27.10
CA GLU A 450 23.82 17.81 27.38
C GLU A 450 23.34 17.20 26.05
N LEU A 451 23.58 15.90 25.86
CA LEU A 451 23.18 15.17 24.67
C LEU A 451 21.64 15.05 24.63
N PRO A 452 20.98 15.44 23.52
CA PRO A 452 19.57 15.10 23.29
C PRO A 452 19.36 13.58 23.36
N ASP A 453 18.27 13.17 23.97
CA ASP A 453 17.89 11.75 23.97
C ASP A 453 17.55 11.31 22.54
N THR A 454 18.31 10.35 22.01
CA THR A 454 18.14 9.83 20.66
C THR A 454 16.82 9.08 20.47
N GLU A 455 16.24 8.53 21.54
CA GLU A 455 14.92 7.90 21.47
C GLU A 455 13.81 8.94 21.31
N GLY A 456 14.09 10.25 21.38
CA GLY A 456 13.12 11.27 20.98
C GLY A 456 12.81 11.25 19.48
N PHE A 457 13.68 10.70 18.63
CA PHE A 457 13.45 10.61 17.18
C PHE A 457 12.54 9.42 16.83
N TRP A 458 11.47 9.69 16.10
CA TRP A 458 10.58 8.64 15.61
C TRP A 458 11.29 7.62 14.72
N GLY A 459 12.25 8.06 13.89
CA GLY A 459 13.02 7.20 12.99
C GLY A 459 13.93 6.18 13.70
N LEU A 460 14.16 6.34 15.00
CA LEU A 460 14.92 5.42 15.86
C LEU A 460 14.03 4.54 16.75
N ARG A 461 12.72 4.76 16.73
CA ARG A 461 11.75 3.97 17.50
C ARG A 461 10.78 3.19 16.64
N TYR A 462 10.39 3.71 15.47
CA TYR A 462 9.24 3.21 14.72
C TYR A 462 9.59 2.85 13.28
N CYS A 463 8.89 1.84 12.75
CA CYS A 463 8.90 1.49 11.35
C CYS A 463 7.88 2.38 10.64
N ILE A 464 8.33 3.40 9.91
CA ILE A 464 7.46 4.36 9.25
C ILE A 464 7.32 3.99 7.78
N GLU A 465 6.10 3.70 7.34
CA GLU A 465 5.76 3.50 5.93
C GLU A 465 4.91 4.65 5.39
N GLN A 466 5.14 5.01 4.13
CA GLN A 466 4.37 6.03 3.42
C GLN A 466 3.73 5.44 2.18
N GLN A 467 2.42 5.55 2.06
CA GLN A 467 1.63 4.95 1.00
C GLN A 467 1.08 6.01 0.06
N PHE A 468 1.31 5.78 -1.23
CA PHE A 468 0.76 6.60 -2.31
C PHE A 468 -0.64 6.15 -2.70
N PRO A 469 -1.45 7.07 -3.24
CA PRO A 469 -2.81 6.76 -3.66
C PRO A 469 -2.82 5.87 -4.93
N ASN A 470 -3.94 5.18 -5.15
CA ASN A 470 -4.20 4.33 -6.33
C ASN A 470 -3.18 3.20 -6.59
N GLN A 471 -2.38 2.87 -5.60
CA GLN A 471 -1.45 1.75 -5.61
C GLN A 471 -2.13 0.47 -5.13
N ASN A 472 -1.87 -0.65 -5.79
CA ASN A 472 -2.24 -1.95 -5.22
C ASN A 472 -1.26 -2.24 -4.07
N LYS A 473 -1.68 -1.92 -2.84
CA LYS A 473 -0.85 -1.89 -1.63
C LYS A 473 -0.36 -3.26 -1.15
N GLY A 474 -0.57 -4.29 -1.97
CA GLY A 474 -0.02 -5.63 -1.79
C GLY A 474 -0.57 -6.32 -0.55
N THR A 475 0.08 -7.41 -0.19
CA THR A 475 -0.19 -8.15 1.03
C THR A 475 0.99 -7.98 1.98
N ASP A 476 0.76 -8.16 3.28
CA ASP A 476 1.84 -8.26 4.27
C ASP A 476 2.54 -9.63 4.24
N LYS A 477 2.21 -10.48 3.25
CA LYS A 477 2.87 -11.77 3.06
C LYS A 477 4.30 -11.55 2.57
N PRO A 478 5.26 -12.34 3.10
CA PRO A 478 6.61 -12.38 2.56
C PRO A 478 6.60 -12.76 1.08
N VAL A 479 7.48 -12.13 0.30
CA VAL A 479 7.72 -12.49 -1.10
C VAL A 479 8.38 -13.86 -1.14
N GLN A 480 7.67 -14.85 -1.67
CA GLN A 480 8.18 -16.20 -1.82
C GLN A 480 9.07 -16.29 -3.06
N ILE A 481 10.37 -16.48 -2.82
CA ILE A 481 11.37 -16.69 -3.85
C ILE A 481 11.36 -18.18 -4.24
N GLN A 482 10.96 -18.46 -5.48
CA GLN A 482 10.86 -19.85 -5.98
C GLN A 482 12.23 -20.42 -6.37
N ASP A 483 13.00 -19.63 -7.13
CA ASP A 483 14.36 -20.01 -7.57
C ASP A 483 15.41 -19.18 -6.81
N LYS A 484 15.81 -18.04 -7.38
CA LYS A 484 16.79 -17.14 -6.79
C LYS A 484 16.20 -15.75 -6.60
N LEU A 485 16.62 -15.11 -5.52
CA LEU A 485 16.38 -13.68 -5.35
C LEU A 485 17.30 -12.95 -6.32
N ARG A 486 16.70 -12.15 -7.22
CA ARG A 486 17.40 -11.37 -8.24
C ARG A 486 17.57 -9.93 -7.80
N VAL A 487 18.80 -9.45 -7.77
CA VAL A 487 19.17 -8.05 -7.50
C VAL A 487 19.81 -7.46 -8.75
N ALA A 488 19.12 -6.49 -9.36
CA ALA A 488 19.77 -5.67 -10.37
C ALA A 488 20.63 -4.60 -9.68
N PHE A 489 21.91 -4.57 -10.04
CA PHE A 489 22.89 -3.67 -9.44
C PHE A 489 23.37 -2.64 -10.46
N MET A 490 22.98 -1.38 -10.24
CA MET A 490 23.35 -0.23 -11.05
C MET A 490 24.46 0.56 -10.36
N LEU A 491 25.50 0.93 -11.10
CA LEU A 491 26.72 1.50 -10.54
C LEU A 491 27.27 2.68 -11.34
N TRP A 492 27.66 3.74 -10.63
CA TRP A 492 28.62 4.73 -11.12
C TRP A 492 30.04 4.27 -10.76
N ALA A 493 30.76 3.70 -11.72
CA ALA A 493 31.99 2.95 -11.49
C ALA A 493 33.21 3.81 -11.11
N GLN A 494 33.09 5.14 -11.25
CA GLN A 494 34.13 6.11 -10.91
C GLN A 494 34.08 6.54 -9.43
N PHE A 495 33.12 6.05 -8.64
CA PHE A 495 33.18 6.25 -7.19
C PHE A 495 34.46 5.64 -6.62
N ARG A 496 35.10 6.35 -5.68
CA ARG A 496 36.34 5.89 -5.03
C ARG A 496 36.20 4.56 -4.28
N ASN A 497 35.00 4.21 -3.85
CA ASN A 497 34.66 2.93 -3.22
C ASN A 497 33.80 2.01 -4.09
N ALA A 498 33.76 2.25 -5.42
CA ALA A 498 33.02 1.39 -6.35
C ALA A 498 33.49 -0.07 -6.29
N ASP A 499 34.79 -0.29 -6.11
CA ASP A 499 35.35 -1.64 -6.01
C ASP A 499 34.97 -2.36 -4.71
N GLU A 500 34.82 -1.62 -3.60
CA GLU A 500 34.30 -2.18 -2.33
C GLU A 500 32.86 -2.68 -2.50
N GLN A 501 32.03 -1.90 -3.20
CA GLN A 501 30.66 -2.31 -3.55
C GLN A 501 30.64 -3.56 -4.45
N LYS A 502 31.49 -3.61 -5.49
CA LYS A 502 31.57 -4.80 -6.36
C LYS A 502 31.97 -6.04 -5.56
N VAL A 503 33.02 -5.94 -4.73
CA VAL A 503 33.50 -7.05 -3.89
C VAL A 503 32.42 -7.51 -2.92
N LEU A 504 31.64 -6.60 -2.32
CA LEU A 504 30.52 -6.96 -1.45
C LEU A 504 29.48 -7.78 -2.20
N MET A 505 29.06 -7.35 -3.38
CA MET A 505 28.06 -8.04 -4.20
C MET A 505 28.57 -9.40 -4.69
N GLU A 506 29.81 -9.47 -5.16
CA GLU A 506 30.51 -10.70 -5.55
C GLU A 506 30.58 -11.71 -4.39
N ASN A 507 30.90 -11.24 -3.19
CA ASN A 507 30.96 -12.07 -1.99
C ASN A 507 29.58 -12.63 -1.61
N TRP A 508 28.53 -11.82 -1.67
CA TRP A 508 27.17 -12.27 -1.33
C TRP A 508 26.65 -13.33 -2.30
N THR A 509 26.79 -13.12 -3.61
CA THR A 509 26.37 -14.12 -4.60
C THR A 509 27.28 -15.35 -4.57
N GLY A 510 28.60 -15.18 -4.42
CA GLY A 510 29.57 -16.28 -4.34
C GLY A 510 29.38 -17.18 -3.12
N CYS A 511 28.97 -16.62 -1.98
CA CYS A 511 28.61 -17.39 -0.79
C CYS A 511 27.24 -18.07 -0.89
N ASN A 512 26.34 -17.58 -1.76
CA ASN A 512 24.95 -18.04 -1.86
C ASN A 512 24.49 -18.28 -3.30
N PRO A 513 25.26 -19.02 -4.14
CA PRO A 513 25.04 -19.06 -5.58
C PRO A 513 23.72 -19.72 -5.97
N ASP A 514 23.18 -20.58 -5.12
CA ASP A 514 21.91 -21.29 -5.36
C ASP A 514 20.67 -20.47 -4.95
N LYS A 515 20.85 -19.36 -4.22
CA LYS A 515 19.76 -18.57 -3.65
C LYS A 515 19.73 -17.11 -4.11
N LEU A 516 20.88 -16.55 -4.49
CA LEU A 516 21.04 -15.14 -4.79
C LEU A 516 21.73 -14.94 -6.12
N GLU A 517 21.10 -14.14 -6.97
CA GLU A 517 21.62 -13.71 -8.26
C GLU A 517 21.72 -12.19 -8.25
N ILE A 518 22.95 -11.66 -8.35
CA ILE A 518 23.20 -10.22 -8.48
C ILE A 518 23.80 -9.97 -9.87
N THR A 519 23.39 -8.90 -10.55
CA THR A 519 23.97 -8.52 -11.84
C THR A 519 25.47 -8.20 -11.69
N ILE A 520 26.32 -9.10 -12.18
CA ILE A 520 27.77 -8.99 -12.17
C ILE A 520 28.29 -9.35 -13.59
N PRO A 521 28.98 -8.45 -14.30
CA PRO A 521 29.34 -7.09 -13.90
C PRO A 521 28.12 -6.18 -13.67
N PRO A 522 28.25 -5.09 -12.86
CA PRO A 522 27.15 -4.17 -12.61
C PRO A 522 26.71 -3.44 -13.88
N ILE A 523 25.44 -3.04 -13.91
CA ILE A 523 24.89 -2.20 -14.98
C ILE A 523 25.47 -0.80 -14.80
N THR A 524 26.20 -0.35 -15.82
CA THR A 524 26.94 0.91 -15.80
C THR A 524 26.52 1.83 -16.93
N ASP A 525 25.68 1.36 -17.85
CA ASP A 525 25.18 2.11 -19.01
C ASP A 525 23.68 2.41 -18.84
N ALA A 526 23.27 3.62 -19.23
CA ALA A 526 21.90 4.08 -19.10
C ALA A 526 20.94 3.37 -20.06
N ASP A 527 21.37 3.01 -21.27
CA ASP A 527 20.53 2.28 -22.23
C ASP A 527 20.28 0.85 -21.73
N ASP A 528 21.31 0.20 -21.18
CA ASP A 528 21.19 -1.12 -20.55
C ASP A 528 20.24 -1.07 -19.34
N CYS A 529 20.32 -0.02 -18.53
CA CYS A 529 19.41 0.16 -17.40
C CYS A 529 17.97 0.41 -17.86
N SER A 530 17.77 1.24 -18.89
CA SER A 530 16.44 1.47 -19.46
C SER A 530 15.84 0.17 -20.02
N ALA A 531 16.63 -0.66 -20.69
CA ALA A 531 16.21 -1.96 -21.20
C ALA A 531 15.81 -2.93 -20.07
N LEU A 532 16.58 -2.97 -18.98
CA LEU A 532 16.21 -3.74 -17.78
C LEU A 532 14.88 -3.26 -17.19
N LEU A 533 14.66 -1.95 -17.12
CA LEU A 533 13.44 -1.41 -16.52
C LEU A 533 12.20 -1.71 -17.38
N ASP A 534 12.33 -1.78 -18.71
CA ASP A 534 11.22 -2.12 -19.62
C ASP A 534 10.69 -3.56 -19.42
N ASP A 535 11.60 -4.52 -19.20
CA ASP A 535 11.29 -5.93 -18.90
C ASP A 535 11.93 -6.38 -17.58
N CYS A 536 11.51 -5.74 -16.49
CA CYS A 536 12.12 -5.95 -15.17
C CYS A 536 11.70 -7.28 -14.52
N ASP A 537 12.67 -8.18 -14.37
CA ASP A 537 12.56 -9.47 -13.69
C ASP A 537 13.26 -9.50 -12.31
N ALA A 538 13.76 -8.35 -11.86
CA ALA A 538 14.47 -8.22 -10.59
C ALA A 538 13.48 -8.11 -9.41
N HIS A 539 13.88 -8.69 -8.27
CA HIS A 539 13.15 -8.53 -7.01
C HIS A 539 13.60 -7.28 -6.25
N ILE A 540 14.87 -6.87 -6.45
CA ILE A 540 15.45 -5.67 -5.88
C ILE A 540 16.16 -4.90 -7.01
N LEU A 541 15.87 -3.61 -7.14
CA LEU A 541 16.63 -2.66 -7.95
C LEU A 541 17.52 -1.84 -7.01
N TYR A 542 18.84 -2.04 -7.07
CA TYR A 542 19.79 -1.31 -6.23
C TYR A 542 20.60 -0.33 -7.06
N PHE A 543 20.37 0.97 -6.83
CA PHE A 543 21.10 2.06 -7.47
C PHE A 543 22.17 2.60 -6.53
N TYR A 544 23.44 2.40 -6.88
CA TYR A 544 24.60 3.05 -6.26
C TYR A 544 25.23 4.00 -7.28
N THR A 545 24.56 5.12 -7.51
CA THR A 545 24.79 6.02 -8.63
C THR A 545 24.83 7.48 -8.17
N HIS A 546 25.04 8.41 -9.10
CA HIS A 546 24.64 9.80 -8.89
C HIS A 546 23.18 9.99 -9.28
N GLY A 547 22.57 11.07 -8.82
CA GLY A 547 21.30 11.51 -9.37
C GLY A 547 20.94 12.93 -8.95
N TYR A 548 19.86 13.43 -9.53
CA TYR A 548 19.32 14.73 -9.24
C TYR A 548 17.81 14.76 -9.47
N THR A 549 17.10 15.53 -8.66
CA THR A 549 15.67 15.77 -8.81
C THR A 549 15.43 17.26 -8.96
N ARG A 550 14.70 17.67 -10.00
CA ARG A 550 14.36 19.08 -10.25
C ARG A 550 13.49 19.67 -9.12
N ASN A 551 13.74 20.93 -8.76
CA ASN A 551 12.88 21.71 -7.87
C ASN A 551 11.70 22.36 -8.62
N ARG A 552 10.49 22.31 -8.04
CA ARG A 552 9.25 22.79 -8.69
C ARG A 552 9.09 24.32 -8.69
N GLN A 553 9.65 25.06 -7.74
CA GLN A 553 9.42 26.51 -7.62
C GLN A 553 10.47 27.34 -8.38
N ALA A 554 10.08 27.82 -9.55
CA ALA A 554 10.51 29.14 -10.02
C ALA A 554 9.88 30.19 -9.08
N ASP A 555 10.59 30.59 -8.02
CA ASP A 555 10.58 31.96 -7.43
C ASP A 555 11.39 32.10 -6.12
N ILE A 556 11.95 31.02 -5.55
CA ILE A 556 13.08 31.12 -4.60
C ILE A 556 14.18 30.14 -5.04
N GLY A 557 15.11 30.66 -5.85
CA GLY A 557 16.45 30.13 -5.92
C GLY A 557 16.62 28.73 -6.54
N VAL A 558 16.29 28.56 -7.83
CA VAL A 558 16.94 27.53 -8.68
C VAL A 558 18.48 27.63 -8.59
N GLY A 559 18.99 28.80 -8.17
CA GLY A 559 20.38 29.04 -7.82
C GLY A 559 20.76 28.78 -6.36
N GLU A 560 19.89 28.80 -5.33
CA GLU A 560 20.40 28.95 -3.94
C GLU A 560 21.22 27.76 -3.43
N ASN A 561 20.81 26.50 -3.61
CA ASN A 561 21.62 25.37 -3.14
C ASN A 561 22.89 25.14 -3.98
N LEU A 562 22.82 25.33 -5.29
CA LEU A 562 23.97 25.24 -6.20
C LEU A 562 24.93 26.41 -6.03
N GLN A 563 24.41 27.60 -5.79
CA GLN A 563 25.16 28.83 -5.48
C GLN A 563 25.72 28.75 -4.06
N LEU A 564 25.00 28.21 -3.08
CA LEU A 564 25.51 27.93 -1.73
C LEU A 564 26.64 26.91 -1.82
N PHE A 565 26.46 25.83 -2.57
CA PHE A 565 27.52 24.87 -2.86
C PHE A 565 28.72 25.54 -3.54
N THR A 566 28.50 26.28 -4.63
CA THR A 566 29.54 27.02 -5.38
C THR A 566 30.28 28.00 -4.46
N ASN A 567 29.55 28.79 -3.68
CA ASN A 567 30.08 29.75 -2.72
C ASN A 567 30.83 29.06 -1.56
N ARG A 568 30.42 27.86 -1.16
CA ARG A 568 31.10 27.06 -0.13
C ARG A 568 32.37 26.45 -0.69
N TYR A 569 32.32 25.87 -1.89
CA TYR A 569 33.48 25.34 -2.61
C TYR A 569 34.55 26.42 -2.80
N GLU A 570 34.15 27.60 -3.30
CA GLU A 570 35.06 28.74 -3.51
C GLU A 570 35.67 29.30 -2.20
N LYS A 571 35.12 28.93 -1.03
CA LYS A 571 35.65 29.30 0.29
C LYS A 571 36.50 28.20 0.93
N LEU A 572 36.57 27.01 0.35
CA LEU A 572 37.45 25.95 0.84
C LEU A 572 38.91 26.37 0.65
N GLN A 573 39.78 25.98 1.58
CA GLN A 573 41.22 26.08 1.37
C GLN A 573 41.65 25.02 0.34
N GLU A 574 42.69 25.30 -0.45
CA GLU A 574 43.17 24.38 -1.50
C GLU A 574 43.60 23.00 -0.96
N ASP A 575 44.02 22.93 0.31
CA ASP A 575 44.42 21.69 1.00
C ASP A 575 43.24 20.97 1.69
N ASP A 576 42.03 21.51 1.61
CA ASP A 576 40.85 20.87 2.16
C ASP A 576 40.44 19.65 1.32
N PRO A 577 40.30 18.44 1.89
CA PRO A 577 39.97 17.23 1.14
C PRO A 577 38.62 17.31 0.42
N ARG A 578 37.73 18.21 0.84
CA ARG A 578 36.47 18.51 0.13
C ARG A 578 36.71 19.20 -1.21
N HIS A 579 37.83 19.90 -1.38
CA HIS A 579 38.16 20.61 -2.61
C HIS A 579 38.35 19.64 -3.79
N GLU A 580 38.96 18.47 -3.58
CA GLU A 580 39.04 17.42 -4.61
C GLU A 580 37.71 16.68 -4.76
N LEU A 581 37.05 16.32 -3.65
CA LEU A 581 35.79 15.58 -3.65
C LEU A 581 34.68 16.32 -4.41
N TRP A 582 34.61 17.63 -4.23
CA TRP A 582 33.57 18.48 -4.80
C TRP A 582 33.97 19.09 -6.14
N LYS A 583 35.22 18.88 -6.60
CA LYS A 583 35.72 19.46 -7.84
C LYS A 583 34.85 19.09 -9.03
N PHE A 584 34.48 17.81 -9.12
CA PHE A 584 33.62 17.32 -10.21
C PHE A 584 32.25 18.01 -10.21
N LEU A 585 31.63 18.15 -9.04
CA LEU A 585 30.34 18.82 -8.91
C LEU A 585 30.48 20.32 -9.23
N TYR A 586 31.50 20.99 -8.69
CA TYR A 586 31.80 22.39 -8.99
C TYR A 586 32.04 22.64 -10.48
N ASP A 587 32.85 21.79 -11.12
CA ASP A 587 33.12 21.87 -12.55
C ASP A 587 31.86 21.58 -13.38
N SER A 588 31.02 20.63 -12.96
CA SER A 588 29.75 20.30 -13.63
C SER A 588 28.72 21.43 -13.54
N VAL A 589 28.65 22.11 -12.39
CA VAL A 589 27.79 23.28 -12.14
C VAL A 589 28.30 24.50 -12.90
N LYS A 590 29.61 24.74 -12.95
CA LYS A 590 30.22 25.89 -13.67
C LYS A 590 30.24 25.74 -15.19
N GLN A 591 30.24 24.52 -15.71
CA GLN A 591 30.33 24.23 -17.16
C GLN A 591 28.96 24.10 -17.86
N ASP A 592 27.84 24.46 -17.21
CA ASP A 592 26.46 24.26 -17.74
C ASP A 592 26.16 22.80 -18.17
N LYS A 593 26.92 21.82 -17.66
CA LYS A 593 26.66 20.37 -17.86
C LYS A 593 25.63 19.82 -16.87
N PHE A 594 25.33 20.60 -15.84
CA PHE A 594 24.26 20.35 -14.91
C PHE A 594 22.94 20.80 -15.55
N GLU A 595 21.98 19.89 -15.70
CA GLU A 595 20.64 20.18 -16.23
C GLU A 595 19.66 20.39 -15.06
N PRO A 596 19.59 21.57 -14.42
CA PRO A 596 18.79 21.79 -13.20
C PRO A 596 17.29 21.67 -13.45
N ASN A 597 16.88 21.71 -14.72
CA ASN A 597 15.47 21.71 -15.13
C ASN A 597 14.92 20.30 -15.41
N ARG A 598 15.71 19.24 -15.20
CA ARG A 598 15.31 17.84 -15.45
C ARG A 598 15.81 16.94 -14.32
N SER A 599 15.01 15.97 -13.93
CA SER A 599 15.39 14.94 -12.96
C SER A 599 16.11 13.81 -13.68
N TRP A 600 17.23 13.33 -13.13
CA TRP A 600 18.05 12.28 -13.75
C TRP A 600 18.73 11.36 -12.73
N ILE A 601 19.05 10.12 -13.17
CA ILE A 601 19.97 9.20 -12.50
C ILE A 601 21.16 9.00 -13.44
N GLU A 602 22.39 9.18 -12.94
CA GLU A 602 23.60 9.09 -13.76
C GLU A 602 24.36 7.79 -13.48
N LEU A 603 24.50 6.96 -14.51
CA LEU A 603 25.32 5.75 -14.55
C LEU A 603 26.60 6.02 -15.33
N THR A 604 27.65 5.23 -15.11
CA THR A 604 29.02 5.41 -15.69
C THR A 604 29.00 5.91 -17.13
N TYR A 605 28.09 5.37 -17.94
CA TYR A 605 27.83 5.73 -19.32
C TYR A 605 26.37 6.20 -19.48
N GLY A 606 26.14 7.50 -19.30
CA GLY A 606 24.87 8.15 -19.63
C GLY A 606 23.94 8.43 -18.43
N ARG A 607 22.79 9.04 -18.73
CA ARG A 607 21.79 9.48 -17.74
C ARG A 607 20.43 8.92 -18.10
N LEU A 608 19.74 8.38 -17.12
CA LEU A 608 18.31 8.12 -17.18
C LEU A 608 17.56 9.39 -16.81
N TYR A 609 16.83 9.98 -17.73
CA TYR A 609 15.98 11.13 -17.43
C TYR A 609 14.57 10.68 -17.07
N LEU A 610 13.99 11.29 -16.04
CA LEU A 610 12.66 10.92 -15.53
C LEU A 610 11.56 11.06 -16.61
N ASP A 611 11.60 12.15 -17.38
CA ASP A 611 10.66 12.40 -18.47
C ASP A 611 10.71 11.28 -19.53
N GLN A 612 11.92 10.89 -19.92
CA GLN A 612 12.15 9.81 -20.88
C GLN A 612 11.73 8.44 -20.34
N LEU A 613 11.90 8.17 -19.05
CA LEU A 613 11.43 6.91 -18.45
C LEU A 613 9.90 6.80 -18.50
N TYR A 614 9.19 7.91 -18.27
CA TYR A 614 7.73 7.94 -18.43
C TYR A 614 7.28 7.69 -19.87
N ASP A 615 8.01 8.24 -20.85
CA ASP A 615 7.71 8.08 -22.28
C ASP A 615 8.07 6.69 -22.81
N ASN A 616 9.15 6.09 -22.34
CA ASN A 616 9.74 4.89 -22.95
C ASN A 616 9.27 3.58 -22.33
N ILE A 617 8.96 3.59 -21.05
CA ILE A 617 8.47 2.41 -20.34
C ILE A 617 6.98 2.69 -20.16
N GLU A 618 6.08 1.80 -20.54
CA GLU A 618 4.64 1.94 -20.23
C GLU A 618 4.13 0.82 -19.32
N SER A 619 4.85 -0.30 -19.30
CA SER A 619 4.52 -1.51 -18.57
C SER A 619 4.66 -1.32 -17.05
N LYS A 620 3.84 -2.05 -16.28
CA LYS A 620 4.06 -2.26 -14.85
C LYS A 620 5.10 -3.38 -14.67
N PHE A 621 5.95 -3.28 -13.65
CA PHE A 621 6.93 -4.31 -13.31
C PHE A 621 6.25 -5.59 -12.84
N SER A 622 6.49 -6.68 -13.56
CA SER A 622 5.91 -8.00 -13.26
C SER A 622 6.30 -8.52 -11.87
N PHE A 623 7.55 -8.30 -11.45
CA PHE A 623 8.10 -8.79 -10.18
C PHE A 623 7.88 -7.84 -8.99
N LYS A 624 7.33 -6.64 -9.23
CA LYS A 624 7.08 -5.61 -8.19
C LYS A 624 8.30 -5.36 -7.30
N PRO A 625 9.43 -4.90 -7.86
CA PRO A 625 10.70 -4.81 -7.14
C PRO A 625 10.61 -3.91 -5.91
N LEU A 626 11.46 -4.18 -4.92
CA LEU A 626 11.88 -3.16 -3.95
C LEU A 626 12.99 -2.33 -4.59
N VAL A 627 12.82 -1.01 -4.65
CA VAL A 627 13.82 -0.11 -5.22
C VAL A 627 14.59 0.56 -4.11
N PHE A 628 15.92 0.52 -4.18
CA PHE A 628 16.80 1.22 -3.26
C PHE A 628 17.64 2.24 -4.04
N LEU A 629 17.24 3.50 -3.93
CA LEU A 629 17.89 4.68 -4.52
C LEU A 629 18.97 5.19 -3.56
N ASN A 630 20.11 4.49 -3.51
CA ASN A 630 21.23 4.83 -2.64
C ASN A 630 22.26 5.71 -3.38
N MET A 631 21.83 6.91 -3.76
CA MET A 631 22.54 7.69 -4.75
C MET A 631 23.00 9.06 -4.23
N CYS A 632 24.24 9.39 -4.57
CA CYS A 632 24.94 10.59 -4.11
C CYS A 632 24.39 11.78 -4.92
N GLU A 633 23.84 12.77 -4.22
CA GLU A 633 23.12 13.95 -4.76
C GLU A 633 21.63 13.74 -5.10
N SER A 634 21.12 12.51 -5.00
CA SER A 634 19.71 12.19 -5.26
C SER A 634 19.04 11.47 -4.10
N ALA A 635 18.57 12.27 -3.16
CA ALA A 635 17.24 12.78 -3.41
C ALA A 635 17.06 14.06 -2.59
N GLN A 636 17.07 15.20 -3.27
CA GLN A 636 16.04 16.16 -2.92
C GLN A 636 14.74 15.43 -3.23
N ILE A 637 14.15 14.78 -2.21
CA ILE A 637 12.77 14.32 -2.31
C ILE A 637 12.00 15.61 -2.60
N THR A 638 11.48 15.65 -3.80
CA THR A 638 10.98 16.80 -4.53
C THR A 638 10.10 17.71 -3.66
N PRO A 639 9.96 19.00 -3.99
CA PRO A 639 8.89 19.84 -3.44
C PRO A 639 7.46 19.34 -3.78
N SER A 640 7.34 18.26 -4.58
CA SER A 640 6.15 17.44 -4.74
C SER A 640 6.50 15.98 -5.07
N LEU A 641 5.96 14.97 -4.38
CA LEU A 641 6.22 13.57 -4.77
C LEU A 641 5.70 13.27 -6.19
N SER A 642 4.67 13.98 -6.67
CA SER A 642 4.30 13.99 -8.09
C SER A 642 5.43 14.54 -8.97
N ASP A 643 5.84 13.77 -9.99
CA ASP A 643 7.01 14.04 -10.86
C ASP A 643 8.37 13.77 -10.17
N SER A 644 8.51 12.59 -9.56
CA SER A 644 9.75 12.11 -8.94
C SER A 644 10.09 10.67 -9.33
N PHE A 645 11.35 10.24 -9.13
CA PHE A 645 11.70 8.83 -9.31
C PHE A 645 10.94 7.90 -8.36
N ILE A 646 10.61 8.37 -7.15
CA ILE A 646 9.78 7.61 -6.21
C ILE A 646 8.42 7.35 -6.85
N ASP A 647 7.75 8.39 -7.32
CA ASP A 647 6.45 8.31 -8.00
C ASP A 647 6.52 7.46 -9.27
N PHE A 648 7.59 7.57 -10.07
CA PHE A 648 7.78 6.71 -11.24
C PHE A 648 7.83 5.22 -10.85
N PHE A 649 8.72 4.82 -9.94
CA PHE A 649 8.85 3.40 -9.57
C PHE A 649 7.58 2.87 -8.91
N ILE A 650 6.97 3.67 -8.03
CA ILE A 650 5.71 3.37 -7.36
C ILE A 650 4.61 3.22 -8.40
N ASP A 651 4.41 4.19 -9.30
CA ASP A 651 3.47 4.08 -10.42
C ASP A 651 3.71 2.79 -11.20
N ARG A 652 4.96 2.45 -11.54
CA ARG A 652 5.27 1.19 -12.25
C ARG A 652 5.11 -0.08 -11.44
N GLY A 653 4.59 -0.01 -10.22
CA GLY A 653 4.20 -1.15 -9.42
C GLY A 653 5.31 -1.72 -8.55
N ALA A 654 6.37 -0.94 -8.31
CA ALA A 654 7.33 -1.26 -7.26
C ALA A 654 6.61 -1.43 -5.92
N ARG A 655 7.03 -2.43 -5.13
CA ARG A 655 6.43 -2.68 -3.81
C ARG A 655 6.85 -1.64 -2.77
N GLY A 656 7.99 -1.01 -3.00
CA GLY A 656 8.47 0.12 -2.22
C GLY A 656 9.73 0.72 -2.83
N VAL A 657 10.00 1.95 -2.43
CA VAL A 657 11.17 2.73 -2.79
C VAL A 657 11.79 3.27 -1.52
N ILE A 658 13.09 3.08 -1.38
CA ILE A 658 13.91 3.72 -0.34
C ILE A 658 14.75 4.78 -1.02
N GLY A 659 14.69 6.01 -0.52
CA GLY A 659 15.51 7.13 -0.98
C GLY A 659 16.07 7.91 0.20
N THR A 660 16.92 8.90 -0.08
CA THR A 660 17.46 9.81 0.93
C THR A 660 16.79 11.19 0.84
N GLU A 661 16.69 11.94 1.94
CA GLU A 661 16.16 13.32 1.94
C GLU A 661 17.27 14.38 1.71
N CYS A 662 18.52 13.93 1.59
CA CYS A 662 19.69 14.78 1.35
C CYS A 662 20.74 14.06 0.50
N PRO A 663 21.72 14.81 -0.07
CA PRO A 663 22.91 14.22 -0.66
C PRO A 663 23.64 13.35 0.36
N MET A 664 23.92 12.10 -0.01
CA MET A 664 24.70 11.17 0.81
C MET A 664 26.13 11.07 0.31
N THR A 665 27.11 10.95 1.20
CA THR A 665 28.49 10.63 0.84
C THR A 665 28.63 9.15 0.52
N VAL A 666 29.53 8.81 -0.39
CA VAL A 666 29.83 7.40 -0.70
C VAL A 666 30.38 6.66 0.54
N GLU A 667 31.07 7.37 1.44
CA GLU A 667 31.59 6.85 2.72
C GLU A 667 30.49 6.31 3.62
N PHE A 668 29.32 6.96 3.61
CA PHE A 668 28.18 6.52 4.42
C PHE A 668 27.25 5.61 3.64
N ALA A 669 26.99 5.92 2.36
CA ALA A 669 26.07 5.17 1.52
C ALA A 669 26.49 3.70 1.39
N HIS A 670 27.79 3.42 1.28
CA HIS A 670 28.29 2.05 1.22
C HIS A 670 28.00 1.21 2.48
N PRO A 671 28.53 1.54 3.67
CA PRO A 671 28.26 0.76 4.88
C PRO A 671 26.78 0.77 5.25
N PHE A 672 26.04 1.84 4.95
CA PHE A 672 24.59 1.85 5.15
C PHE A 672 23.89 0.79 4.30
N SER A 673 24.23 0.70 3.00
CA SER A 673 23.69 -0.34 2.12
C SER A 673 24.09 -1.74 2.56
N GLU A 674 25.33 -1.95 2.99
CA GLU A 674 25.80 -3.24 3.51
C GLU A 674 24.95 -3.69 4.70
N LYS A 675 24.74 -2.79 5.67
CA LYS A 675 23.94 -3.08 6.86
C LYS A 675 22.46 -3.31 6.52
N PHE A 676 21.87 -2.43 5.71
CA PHE A 676 20.46 -2.48 5.35
C PHE A 676 20.13 -3.70 4.48
N LEU A 677 20.83 -3.88 3.36
CA LEU A 677 20.61 -5.02 2.46
C LEU A 677 21.00 -6.33 3.14
N GLY A 678 22.03 -6.32 4.00
CA GLY A 678 22.41 -7.49 4.79
C GLY A 678 21.27 -8.00 5.69
N ASP A 679 20.62 -7.11 6.44
CA ASP A 679 19.47 -7.47 7.29
C ASP A 679 18.28 -7.93 6.44
N LEU A 680 17.98 -7.23 5.34
CA LEU A 680 16.89 -7.58 4.43
C LEU A 680 17.10 -8.97 3.80
N LEU A 681 18.31 -9.26 3.31
CA LEU A 681 18.66 -10.55 2.76
C LEU A 681 18.74 -11.65 3.83
N ALA A 682 18.89 -11.29 5.11
CA ALA A 682 18.75 -12.21 6.24
C ALA A 682 17.28 -12.49 6.63
N GLY A 683 16.31 -11.92 5.89
CA GLY A 683 14.87 -12.17 6.05
C GLY A 683 14.14 -11.17 6.94
N GLU A 684 14.80 -10.10 7.38
CA GLU A 684 14.12 -9.00 8.08
C GLU A 684 13.14 -8.27 7.16
N THR A 685 12.15 -7.63 7.78
CA THR A 685 11.28 -6.70 7.06
C THR A 685 12.03 -5.42 6.71
N VAL A 686 11.66 -4.78 5.61
CA VAL A 686 12.26 -3.51 5.17
C VAL A 686 12.20 -2.46 6.28
N GLY A 687 11.08 -2.37 7.00
CA GLY A 687 10.93 -1.46 8.15
C GLY A 687 11.94 -1.75 9.25
N ASN A 688 12.09 -3.01 9.67
CA ASN A 688 13.05 -3.40 10.69
C ASN A 688 14.50 -3.23 10.22
N ALA A 689 14.83 -3.64 9.00
CA ALA A 689 16.15 -3.47 8.43
C ALA A 689 16.57 -1.99 8.41
N LEU A 690 15.63 -1.09 8.04
CA LEU A 690 15.87 0.34 8.05
C LEU A 690 16.02 0.91 9.46
N LEU A 691 15.16 0.51 10.40
CA LEU A 691 15.24 0.89 11.81
C LEU A 691 16.56 0.42 12.47
N ASN A 692 16.98 -0.81 12.16
CA ASN A 692 18.23 -1.40 12.63
C ASN A 692 19.43 -0.65 12.07
N ALA A 693 19.43 -0.34 10.77
CA ALA A 693 20.49 0.45 10.14
C ALA A 693 20.61 1.83 10.80
N ARG A 694 19.51 2.57 10.95
CA ARG A 694 19.50 3.88 11.64
C ARG A 694 20.05 3.78 13.06
N SER A 695 19.60 2.78 13.82
CA SER A 695 20.06 2.55 15.19
C SER A 695 21.54 2.17 15.26
N HIS A 696 22.04 1.42 14.28
CA HIS A 696 23.44 1.05 14.18
C HIS A 696 24.33 2.28 13.99
N PHE A 697 24.03 3.11 12.98
CA PHE A 697 24.84 4.31 12.70
C PHE A 697 24.70 5.40 13.77
N MET A 698 23.53 5.50 14.42
CA MET A 698 23.38 6.41 15.56
C MET A 698 24.35 6.05 16.71
N LYS A 699 24.64 4.76 16.94
CA LYS A 699 25.65 4.31 17.92
C LYS A 699 27.08 4.64 17.48
N LEU A 700 27.32 4.72 16.18
CA LEU A 700 28.57 5.20 15.59
C LEU A 700 28.65 6.72 15.51
N LYS A 701 27.80 7.43 16.28
CA LYS A 701 27.75 8.91 16.31
C LYS A 701 27.51 9.50 14.91
N ASN A 702 26.79 8.78 14.06
CA ASN A 702 26.46 9.21 12.70
C ASN A 702 24.94 9.27 12.51
N PRO A 703 24.35 10.48 12.45
CA PRO A 703 22.90 10.64 12.36
C PRO A 703 22.36 10.55 10.93
N LEU A 704 23.21 10.36 9.91
CA LEU A 704 22.80 10.39 8.50
C LEU A 704 21.80 9.30 8.12
N GLY A 705 21.72 8.22 8.89
CA GLY A 705 20.69 7.18 8.70
C GLY A 705 19.26 7.74 8.79
N LEU A 706 19.03 8.82 9.55
CA LEU A 706 17.72 9.48 9.67
C LEU A 706 17.24 10.11 8.35
N ALA A 707 18.12 10.33 7.39
CA ALA A 707 17.77 10.88 6.09
C ALA A 707 17.21 9.82 5.12
N TYR A 708 17.35 8.52 5.40
CA TYR A 708 16.76 7.47 4.57
C TYR A 708 15.27 7.34 4.87
N THR A 709 14.43 7.34 3.85
CA THR A 709 12.97 7.31 3.94
C THR A 709 12.41 6.13 3.16
N LEU A 710 11.37 5.48 3.70
CA LEU A 710 10.63 4.41 3.04
C LEU A 710 9.31 4.93 2.46
N PHE A 711 9.09 4.65 1.18
CA PHE A 711 7.82 4.79 0.48
C PHE A 711 7.36 3.39 0.05
N GLY A 712 6.20 2.93 0.53
CA GLY A 712 5.75 1.54 0.41
C GLY A 712 5.77 0.79 1.73
N SER A 713 5.42 -0.49 1.70
CA SER A 713 5.13 -1.26 2.92
C SER A 713 6.38 -1.57 3.76
N ALA A 714 6.32 -1.28 5.06
CA ALA A 714 7.35 -1.64 6.03
C ALA A 714 7.46 -3.14 6.28
N THR A 715 6.42 -3.92 5.95
CA THR A 715 6.36 -5.37 6.20
C THR A 715 6.99 -6.20 5.09
N THR A 716 7.36 -5.57 3.98
CA THR A 716 8.03 -6.24 2.85
C THR A 716 9.25 -7.02 3.33
N CYS A 717 9.31 -8.32 3.03
CA CYS A 717 10.48 -9.17 3.25
C CYS A 717 10.51 -10.28 2.20
N PHE A 718 11.67 -10.95 2.08
CA PHE A 718 11.89 -12.03 1.12
C PHE A 718 12.13 -13.35 1.85
N GLN A 719 11.50 -14.43 1.37
CA GLN A 719 11.64 -15.76 1.93
C GLN A 719 11.98 -16.81 0.86
N PRO A 720 12.83 -17.81 1.17
CA PRO A 720 13.54 -17.97 2.44
C PRO A 720 14.66 -16.94 2.62
N ALA A 721 15.15 -16.77 3.86
CA ALA A 721 16.33 -15.94 4.12
C ALA A 721 17.55 -16.45 3.33
N ILE A 722 18.26 -15.50 2.71
CA ILE A 722 19.45 -15.73 1.89
C ILE A 722 20.67 -15.77 2.79
N LEU A 723 20.88 -14.72 3.58
CA LEU A 723 22.00 -14.58 4.51
C LEU A 723 21.64 -15.13 5.90
N LYS A 724 22.67 -15.46 6.67
CA LYS A 724 22.50 -15.68 8.11
C LYS A 724 22.35 -14.31 8.79
N PRO A 725 21.53 -14.20 9.86
CA PRO A 725 21.46 -12.97 10.64
C PRO A 725 22.86 -12.58 11.11
N LEU A 726 23.22 -11.31 10.92
CA LEU A 726 24.43 -10.75 11.51
C LEU A 726 24.25 -10.81 13.04
N THR A 727 24.89 -11.78 13.69
CA THR A 727 24.92 -11.83 15.16
C THR A 727 25.67 -10.60 15.63
N MET A 728 24.95 -9.61 16.15
CA MET A 728 25.53 -8.54 16.97
C MET A 728 26.34 -9.21 18.08
N PRO A 729 27.62 -8.87 18.29
CA PRO A 729 28.33 -9.32 19.49
C PRO A 729 27.53 -8.80 20.68
N ALA A 730 27.10 -9.73 21.54
CA ALA A 730 26.41 -9.42 22.77
C ALA A 730 27.29 -8.44 23.56
N THR A 731 26.73 -7.28 23.90
CA THR A 731 27.32 -6.35 24.86
C THR A 731 27.69 -7.15 26.10
N THR A 732 28.99 -7.32 26.34
CA THR A 732 29.50 -7.87 27.59
C THR A 732 28.99 -6.99 28.73
N ASN A 733 27.99 -7.49 29.45
CA ASN A 733 27.64 -6.96 30.75
C ASN A 733 28.89 -7.04 31.62
N VAL A 734 29.51 -5.88 31.89
CA VAL A 734 30.46 -5.74 32.99
C VAL A 734 29.62 -5.88 34.25
N SER A 735 29.54 -7.10 34.76
CA SER A 735 29.07 -7.37 36.11
C SER A 735 30.00 -6.64 37.08
N THR A 736 29.47 -5.60 37.70
CA THR A 736 30.03 -5.01 38.91
C THR A 736 30.03 -6.06 40.01
N GLU A 737 31.13 -6.79 40.16
CA GLU A 737 31.41 -7.51 41.40
C GLU A 737 31.81 -6.48 42.47
N SER A 738 30.94 -6.33 43.45
CA SER A 738 31.20 -5.68 44.72
C SER A 738 32.24 -6.48 45.49
N SER A 739 33.47 -5.97 45.59
CA SER A 739 34.44 -6.46 46.58
C SER A 739 34.13 -5.83 47.94
N SER A 740 33.66 -6.64 48.88
CA SER A 740 33.68 -6.35 50.31
C SER A 740 34.97 -6.90 50.93
N ASP A 741 35.86 -5.99 51.34
CA ASP A 741 36.85 -5.97 52.45
C ASP A 741 37.63 -7.23 52.91
N PRO A 742 38.81 -7.06 53.57
CA PRO A 742 39.52 -5.83 53.94
C PRO A 742 40.94 -5.67 53.36
#